data_AF-A0A8T1Q1E7-F1
#
_entry.id   AF-A0A8T1Q1E7-F1
#
_cell.length_a   1.000
_cell.length_b   1.000
_cell.length_c   1.000
_cell.angle_alpha   90.00
_cell.angle_beta   90.00
_cell.angle_gamma   90.00
#
_symmetry.space_group_name_H-M   'P 1'
#
loop_
_entity.id
_entity.type
_entity.pdbx_description
1 polymer ?
#
loop_
_entity_poly.entity_id
_entity_poly.type
_entity_poly.pdbx_seq_one_letter_code
_entity_poly.pdbx_strand_id
1 'polypeptide(L)'
;MASVIGFRALSFFASSSENKDRSRRQVRSSGSADSTVLSSDSVVVNGTSTGGGRGESNATSVYQGNGRLRSKVEEKKRVTDNVLETLEPLWDDGYGTYTVRDYFDMAKDIVKSDGGPPRWFCPVSCGCPLKDSPVLLFLPGMDGTGMGLVLHHKSLGKAFEVWCLHIPVQDRTPFEGLVKHVEETVKQEHASSPNKPIYLVGDSLGGCLALAVASRNPTIDLVIILANPATSFGRSQLQPLLPILEAMPAGLHSAVPYLLSSIMGDPVKMAMVNIESRLPPGKKLEQLFLSLTSLLPYLSGFDDIIPKSTLLWKLKLLKSAAAYTNSRLHAVKAEVLILSSGKDNMVPSGDEAQRLKELLQNCVVRHFKDSGHTLLLEDGIGLMTVIKGTCKYRRSRRHDYVSDFLPPSRKELQYACDQVLGLLRFASGSIMFSTLEDGKIVKGLAGVPSDGPVLLVGYHMLMGLELSPLVERFLVEKNIMVRGLAHPTLFSRAFESSSPEFSFNDWIKVFGGLPVTASNLFKLLSTKSHVLLYPGGAREALHYKGEEYKLFWPDQPEFVRMAARFGATIVPFGVVGEDDIAEMVLDYNDLIKIPVIKDYIRDANSNMIRVRDETSGEVGSQELFIPGLLPKIPGRFYYLFGKPIETKGRNEILKDKKVANQLYLQIKSEVERNMAFLVKKREEDPYRSVVDRTLYKAIYATSNEVPAFEP
;
A
#
# COMPACT_ATOMS: atom_id res chain seq x y z
N MET A 1 -14.32 -79.56 -0.45
CA MET A 1 -14.63 -79.53 1.00
C MET A 1 -14.70 -78.08 1.43
N ALA A 2 -15.78 -77.67 2.11
CA ALA A 2 -16.21 -76.30 2.51
C ALA A 2 -16.45 -75.33 1.31
N SER A 3 -17.66 -74.89 0.91
CA SER A 3 -18.85 -74.39 1.62
C SER A 3 -18.49 -73.21 2.54
N VAL A 4 -18.91 -71.95 2.33
CA VAL A 4 -20.29 -71.43 2.22
C VAL A 4 -20.31 -70.02 1.57
N ILE A 5 -21.12 -69.86 0.50
CA ILE A 5 -22.16 -68.83 0.21
C ILE A 5 -21.83 -67.34 0.52
N GLY A 6 -22.01 -66.32 -0.34
CA GLY A 6 -22.67 -66.17 -1.64
C GLY A 6 -23.63 -64.96 -1.65
N PHE A 7 -23.82 -64.34 -2.84
CA PHE A 7 -24.96 -63.50 -3.30
C PHE A 7 -25.04 -62.00 -2.87
N ARG A 8 -25.46 -61.00 -3.68
CA ARG A 8 -25.87 -60.84 -5.11
C ARG A 8 -26.00 -59.33 -5.48
N ALA A 9 -25.46 -58.97 -6.64
CA ALA A 9 -26.06 -58.18 -7.76
C ALA A 9 -26.59 -56.72 -7.67
N LEU A 10 -26.01 -55.88 -8.56
CA LEU A 10 -26.57 -54.97 -9.60
C LEU A 10 -28.07 -54.58 -9.49
N SER A 11 -28.55 -53.35 -9.68
CA SER A 11 -28.29 -52.29 -10.69
C SER A 11 -29.14 -51.05 -10.28
N PHE A 12 -28.76 -49.79 -10.49
CA PHE A 12 -29.15 -48.93 -11.64
C PHE A 12 -28.59 -47.51 -11.47
N PHE A 13 -28.36 -46.83 -12.59
CA PHE A 13 -27.97 -45.43 -12.73
C PHE A 13 -28.98 -44.43 -12.13
N ALA A 14 -28.49 -43.36 -11.50
CA ALA A 14 -29.06 -42.01 -11.62
C ALA A 14 -27.96 -40.97 -11.36
N SER A 15 -27.74 -40.10 -12.35
CA SER A 15 -26.81 -38.98 -12.31
C SER A 15 -27.33 -37.85 -11.42
N SER A 16 -26.44 -37.23 -10.64
CA SER A 16 -26.51 -35.78 -10.42
C SER A 16 -25.09 -35.22 -10.28
N SER A 17 -24.85 -34.22 -11.11
CA SER A 17 -23.64 -33.44 -11.30
C SER A 17 -23.16 -32.70 -10.03
N GLU A 18 -21.89 -32.29 -10.07
CA GLU A 18 -21.29 -31.18 -9.30
C GLU A 18 -21.06 -31.31 -7.79
N ASN A 19 -19.86 -31.77 -7.41
CA ASN A 19 -18.82 -30.94 -6.77
C ASN A 19 -17.71 -31.84 -6.23
N LYS A 20 -16.53 -31.83 -6.87
CA LYS A 20 -15.32 -32.48 -6.34
C LYS A 20 -14.55 -31.47 -5.50
N ASP A 21 -14.68 -31.58 -4.18
CA ASP A 21 -13.77 -30.96 -3.22
C ASP A 21 -12.34 -31.49 -3.41
N ARG A 22 -11.39 -30.58 -3.63
CA ARG A 22 -9.94 -30.87 -3.70
C ARG A 22 -9.37 -30.91 -2.28
N SER A 23 -8.46 -31.85 -2.03
CA SER A 23 -7.70 -31.98 -0.78
C SER A 23 -6.93 -30.69 -0.45
N ARG A 24 -7.43 -29.94 0.54
CA ARG A 24 -6.84 -28.70 1.08
C ARG A 24 -6.25 -29.05 2.45
N ARG A 25 -4.93 -28.93 2.64
CA ARG A 25 -4.34 -28.96 3.98
C ARG A 25 -4.27 -27.54 4.53
N GLN A 26 -5.20 -27.21 5.43
CA GLN A 26 -5.06 -26.06 6.32
C GLN A 26 -4.08 -26.43 7.44
N VAL A 27 -3.05 -25.64 7.65
CA VAL A 27 -2.15 -25.78 8.80
C VAL A 27 -2.67 -24.89 9.93
N ARG A 28 -2.97 -25.49 11.09
CA ARG A 28 -3.32 -24.79 12.34
C ARG A 28 -2.19 -24.99 13.35
N SER A 29 -1.83 -23.94 14.06
CA SER A 29 -1.08 -23.99 15.32
C SER A 29 -2.05 -23.61 16.44
N SER A 30 -2.20 -24.50 17.44
CA SER A 30 -2.96 -24.25 18.66
C SER A 30 -1.97 -23.95 19.79
N GLY A 31 -1.90 -22.70 20.21
CA GLY A 31 -1.06 -22.27 21.33
C GLY A 31 -1.68 -21.11 22.08
N SER A 32 -2.56 -21.40 23.04
CA SER A 32 -2.81 -20.51 24.17
C SER A 32 -3.15 -21.37 25.40
N ALA A 33 -2.15 -21.61 26.23
CA ALA A 33 -2.37 -21.97 27.62
C ALA A 33 -2.37 -20.67 28.45
N ASP A 34 -3.27 -20.66 29.43
CA ASP A 34 -3.41 -19.73 30.56
C ASP A 34 -4.07 -18.35 30.32
N SER A 35 -5.39 -18.32 30.55
CA SER A 35 -5.95 -17.43 31.56
C SER A 35 -7.17 -18.06 32.24
N THR A 36 -6.98 -18.45 33.50
CA THR A 36 -8.06 -18.71 34.45
C THR A 36 -8.64 -17.37 34.90
N VAL A 37 -9.98 -17.25 34.92
CA VAL A 37 -10.81 -16.76 36.04
C VAL A 37 -12.29 -16.65 35.57
N LEU A 38 -13.10 -17.58 36.11
CA LEU A 38 -14.50 -17.50 36.57
C LEU A 38 -15.55 -16.73 35.76
N SER A 39 -16.57 -17.45 35.29
CA SER A 39 -17.85 -17.52 36.01
C SER A 39 -18.76 -18.58 35.39
N SER A 40 -19.32 -19.40 36.28
CA SER A 40 -20.37 -20.38 36.11
C SER A 40 -21.58 -19.81 35.35
N ASP A 41 -22.23 -20.64 34.53
CA ASP A 41 -23.67 -20.86 34.65
C ASP A 41 -24.07 -22.18 33.98
N SER A 42 -24.63 -23.03 34.83
CA SER A 42 -25.25 -24.32 34.52
C SER A 42 -26.48 -24.14 33.64
N VAL A 43 -26.58 -24.88 32.54
CA VAL A 43 -27.86 -25.09 31.84
C VAL A 43 -28.27 -26.55 31.96
N VAL A 44 -29.33 -26.71 32.75
CA VAL A 44 -30.14 -27.90 32.93
C VAL A 44 -30.76 -28.31 31.59
N VAL A 45 -30.55 -29.57 31.22
CA VAL A 45 -31.27 -30.25 30.15
C VAL A 45 -32.70 -30.49 30.63
N ASN A 46 -33.70 -30.04 29.85
CA ASN A 46 -34.99 -30.71 29.86
C ASN A 46 -35.70 -30.61 28.51
N GLY A 47 -36.20 -31.77 28.08
CA GLY A 47 -36.74 -32.04 26.77
C GLY A 47 -38.12 -31.44 26.51
N THR A 48 -38.47 -31.45 25.24
CA THR A 48 -39.77 -31.07 24.71
C THR A 48 -40.68 -32.29 24.62
N SER A 49 -41.90 -32.15 25.14
CA SER A 49 -43.06 -32.94 24.74
C SER A 49 -44.20 -32.01 24.31
N THR A 50 -44.88 -32.47 23.26
CA THR A 50 -46.05 -31.97 22.52
C THR A 50 -47.28 -31.53 23.33
N GLY A 51 -48.07 -30.60 22.77
CA GLY A 51 -49.54 -30.62 22.89
C GLY A 51 -50.29 -29.28 22.97
N GLY A 52 -50.90 -28.88 21.84
CA GLY A 52 -52.16 -28.15 21.57
C GLY A 52 -52.87 -27.20 22.56
N GLY A 53 -53.49 -26.15 22.02
CA GLY A 53 -54.66 -25.48 22.64
C GLY A 53 -54.90 -24.01 22.21
N ARG A 54 -56.13 -23.69 21.78
CA ARG A 54 -56.65 -22.41 21.22
C ARG A 54 -57.23 -21.44 22.28
N GLY A 55 -57.41 -20.17 21.89
CA GLY A 55 -58.47 -19.22 22.35
C GLY A 55 -57.93 -17.98 23.08
N GLU A 56 -57.92 -16.78 22.49
CA GLU A 56 -58.98 -15.74 22.31
C GLU A 56 -59.17 -14.72 23.47
N SER A 57 -58.98 -13.44 23.12
CA SER A 57 -59.62 -12.18 23.58
C SER A 57 -59.69 -11.80 25.08
N ASN A 58 -59.10 -10.66 25.48
CA ASN A 58 -59.81 -9.37 25.69
C ASN A 58 -58.93 -8.32 26.40
N ALA A 59 -59.21 -7.06 26.07
CA ALA A 59 -58.55 -5.84 26.56
C ALA A 59 -59.12 -5.34 27.90
N THR A 60 -58.31 -4.68 28.75
CA THR A 60 -58.57 -3.33 29.32
C THR A 60 -57.36 -2.79 30.09
N SER A 61 -57.34 -1.46 30.23
CA SER A 61 -56.26 -0.58 30.69
C SER A 61 -55.96 -0.63 32.19
N VAL A 62 -54.80 -0.08 32.60
CA VAL A 62 -54.64 1.04 33.55
C VAL A 62 -53.15 1.41 33.69
N TYR A 63 -52.89 2.72 33.72
CA TYR A 63 -51.62 3.41 33.89
C TYR A 63 -50.89 3.08 35.22
N GLN A 64 -49.55 2.89 35.17
CA GLN A 64 -48.62 3.53 36.12
C GLN A 64 -47.14 3.41 35.71
N GLY A 65 -46.49 4.57 35.50
CA GLY A 65 -45.25 4.99 36.17
C GLY A 65 -43.94 4.18 36.03
N ASN A 66 -42.95 4.86 35.43
CA ASN A 66 -41.50 4.80 35.67
C ASN A 66 -40.66 3.69 35.01
N GLY A 67 -40.04 4.10 33.88
CA GLY A 67 -38.58 4.23 33.79
C GLY A 67 -37.72 2.98 33.70
N ARG A 68 -37.21 2.66 32.50
CA ARG A 68 -35.79 2.30 32.27
C ARG A 68 -35.46 2.10 30.79
N LEU A 69 -34.28 2.59 30.44
CA LEU A 69 -33.41 2.28 29.30
C LEU A 69 -33.88 1.13 28.38
N ARG A 70 -34.19 1.46 27.12
CA ARG A 70 -34.29 0.47 26.03
C ARG A 70 -32.88 0.20 25.49
N SER A 71 -32.31 -0.96 25.82
CA SER A 71 -31.27 -1.58 24.99
C SER A 71 -31.91 -2.06 23.70
N LYS A 72 -31.49 -1.50 22.56
CA LYS A 72 -31.78 -2.09 21.26
C LYS A 72 -30.91 -3.34 21.12
N VAL A 73 -31.56 -4.49 21.20
CA VAL A 73 -30.98 -5.77 20.75
C VAL A 73 -30.79 -5.64 19.25
N GLU A 74 -29.54 -5.51 18.81
CA GLU A 74 -29.17 -5.68 17.41
C GLU A 74 -29.45 -7.14 17.01
N GLU A 75 -30.43 -7.32 16.12
CA GLU A 75 -30.58 -8.57 15.39
C GLU A 75 -29.28 -8.85 14.63
N LYS A 76 -28.53 -9.86 15.08
CA LYS A 76 -27.42 -10.44 14.34
C LYS A 76 -27.92 -10.86 12.96
N LYS A 77 -27.63 -10.04 11.95
CA LYS A 77 -27.72 -10.44 10.55
C LYS A 77 -26.90 -11.72 10.38
N ARG A 78 -27.56 -12.77 9.88
CA ARG A 78 -26.90 -13.96 9.34
C ARG A 78 -25.83 -13.50 8.36
N VAL A 79 -24.60 -13.94 8.57
CA VAL A 79 -23.47 -13.74 7.66
C VAL A 79 -23.80 -14.47 6.36
N THR A 80 -24.34 -13.75 5.38
CA THR A 80 -24.17 -14.13 3.99
C THR A 80 -22.71 -13.88 3.64
N ASP A 81 -22.06 -14.83 2.95
CA ASP A 81 -20.72 -14.72 2.39
C ASP A 81 -20.64 -13.54 1.39
N ASN A 82 -20.63 -12.31 1.89
CA ASN A 82 -20.44 -11.12 1.09
C ASN A 82 -18.94 -10.98 0.85
N VAL A 83 -18.45 -11.55 -0.26
CA VAL A 83 -17.09 -11.28 -0.75
C VAL A 83 -16.95 -9.77 -0.93
N LEU A 84 -15.99 -9.18 -0.22
CA LEU A 84 -15.76 -7.75 -0.23
C LEU A 84 -15.29 -7.30 -1.62
N GLU A 85 -15.93 -6.27 -2.20
CA GLU A 85 -15.57 -5.76 -3.52
C GLU A 85 -14.50 -4.64 -3.46
N THR A 86 -14.45 -3.89 -2.35
CA THR A 86 -13.52 -2.77 -2.13
C THR A 86 -13.11 -2.68 -0.66
N LEU A 87 -11.87 -2.24 -0.39
CA LEU A 87 -11.44 -1.90 0.97
C LEU A 87 -11.96 -0.51 1.37
N GLU A 88 -12.23 -0.33 2.66
CA GLU A 88 -12.48 1.00 3.22
C GLU A 88 -11.14 1.74 3.45
N PRO A 89 -11.13 3.08 3.40
CA PRO A 89 -9.98 3.85 3.84
C PRO A 89 -9.60 3.54 5.29
N LEU A 90 -8.30 3.61 5.59
CA LEU A 90 -7.75 3.36 6.93
C LEU A 90 -8.02 1.96 7.48
N TRP A 91 -8.18 0.98 6.58
CA TRP A 91 -8.26 -0.44 6.92
C TRP A 91 -7.02 -0.91 7.72
N ASP A 92 -7.20 -1.97 8.51
CA ASP A 92 -6.12 -2.62 9.23
C ASP A 92 -5.40 -3.60 8.31
N ASP A 93 -4.14 -3.29 7.99
CA ASP A 93 -3.29 -4.12 7.14
C ASP A 93 -2.61 -5.27 7.90
N GLY A 94 -2.72 -5.31 9.22
CA GLY A 94 -2.12 -6.32 10.07
C GLY A 94 -0.60 -6.36 10.02
N TYR A 95 0.06 -5.39 9.38
CA TYR A 95 1.52 -5.31 9.36
C TYR A 95 2.01 -5.19 10.80
N GLY A 96 3.10 -5.87 11.18
CA GLY A 96 3.61 -5.88 12.56
C GLY A 96 2.77 -6.63 13.60
N THR A 97 1.67 -7.30 13.20
CA THR A 97 0.94 -8.23 14.11
C THR A 97 1.59 -9.60 14.19
N TYR A 98 2.26 -10.02 13.12
CA TYR A 98 3.24 -11.09 13.15
C TYR A 98 4.63 -10.48 13.17
N THR A 99 5.58 -11.23 13.70
CA THR A 99 6.97 -10.85 13.88
C THR A 99 7.89 -11.95 13.36
N VAL A 100 9.21 -11.69 13.40
CA VAL A 100 10.21 -12.71 13.06
C VAL A 100 10.17 -13.90 14.03
N ARG A 101 9.69 -13.71 15.26
CA ARG A 101 9.42 -14.82 16.17
C ARG A 101 8.38 -15.78 15.59
N ASP A 102 7.26 -15.24 15.11
CA ASP A 102 6.19 -16.03 14.51
C ASP A 102 6.67 -16.77 13.25
N TYR A 103 7.56 -16.15 12.46
CA TYR A 103 8.25 -16.84 11.37
C TYR A 103 8.96 -18.10 11.87
N PHE A 104 9.80 -18.00 12.91
CA PHE A 104 10.54 -19.15 13.43
C PHE A 104 9.63 -20.22 14.03
N ASP A 105 8.59 -19.83 14.78
CA ASP A 105 7.62 -20.76 15.36
C ASP A 105 6.90 -21.55 14.25
N MET A 106 6.41 -20.86 13.21
CA MET A 106 5.74 -21.50 12.07
C MET A 106 6.70 -22.34 11.22
N ALA A 107 7.93 -21.87 11.01
CA ALA A 107 8.95 -22.62 10.29
C ALA A 107 9.32 -23.92 11.03
N LYS A 108 9.44 -23.86 12.36
CA LYS A 108 9.68 -25.07 13.16
C LYS A 108 8.53 -26.06 13.05
N ASP A 109 7.29 -25.57 13.07
CA ASP A 109 6.11 -26.43 12.93
C ASP A 109 6.00 -27.08 11.55
N ILE A 110 6.32 -26.36 10.47
CA ILE A 110 6.27 -26.92 9.11
C ILE A 110 7.36 -27.98 8.91
N VAL A 111 8.54 -27.78 9.50
CA VAL A 111 9.70 -28.67 9.38
C VAL A 111 9.52 -30.00 10.13
N LYS A 112 8.74 -30.04 11.22
CA LYS A 112 8.52 -31.26 12.03
C LYS A 112 7.96 -32.46 11.24
N SER A 113 7.20 -32.22 10.17
CA SER A 113 6.54 -33.25 9.36
C SER A 113 6.92 -33.15 7.88
N ASP A 114 8.16 -32.73 7.60
CA ASP A 114 8.55 -32.19 6.31
C ASP A 114 9.11 -33.23 5.32
N GLY A 115 8.39 -34.33 5.16
CA GLY A 115 8.66 -35.30 4.09
C GLY A 115 8.00 -34.90 2.76
N GLY A 116 8.34 -35.62 1.69
CA GLY A 116 7.65 -35.55 0.40
C GLY A 116 8.15 -34.47 -0.57
N PRO A 117 7.45 -34.26 -1.70
CA PRO A 117 7.86 -33.30 -2.73
C PRO A 117 7.51 -31.84 -2.37
N PRO A 118 8.05 -30.87 -3.12
CA PRO A 118 7.62 -29.47 -3.05
C PRO A 118 6.11 -29.32 -3.22
N ARG A 119 5.53 -28.39 -2.46
CA ARG A 119 4.06 -28.23 -2.36
C ARG A 119 3.66 -26.80 -2.08
N TRP A 120 2.47 -26.43 -2.56
CA TRP A 120 1.83 -25.15 -2.27
C TRP A 120 1.00 -25.21 -0.98
N PHE A 121 1.00 -24.13 -0.21
CA PHE A 121 0.04 -23.91 0.86
C PHE A 121 -0.47 -22.47 0.85
N CYS A 122 -1.66 -22.24 1.40
CA CYS A 122 -2.21 -20.89 1.62
C CYS A 122 -2.12 -20.57 3.12
N PRO A 123 -1.42 -19.49 3.52
CA PRO A 123 -1.38 -19.08 4.92
C PRO A 123 -2.77 -18.69 5.43
N VAL A 124 -3.21 -19.28 6.53
CA VAL A 124 -4.55 -19.00 7.12
C VAL A 124 -4.72 -17.52 7.46
N SER A 125 -3.64 -16.84 7.83
CA SER A 125 -3.64 -15.41 8.15
C SER A 125 -4.00 -14.50 6.97
N CYS A 126 -3.94 -14.99 5.72
CA CYS A 126 -4.35 -14.21 4.55
C CYS A 126 -5.86 -13.92 4.54
N GLY A 127 -6.67 -14.78 5.14
CA GLY A 127 -8.13 -14.64 5.13
C GLY A 127 -8.73 -14.73 3.72
N CYS A 128 -9.85 -14.04 3.50
CA CYS A 128 -10.50 -13.97 2.20
C CYS A 128 -10.06 -12.70 1.45
N PRO A 129 -9.58 -12.82 0.20
CA PRO A 129 -9.25 -11.67 -0.62
C PRO A 129 -10.50 -10.98 -1.18
N LEU A 130 -10.29 -9.79 -1.75
CA LEU A 130 -11.29 -9.08 -2.53
C LEU A 130 -11.78 -9.92 -3.71
N LYS A 131 -13.00 -9.63 -4.16
CA LYS A 131 -13.52 -10.20 -5.40
C LYS A 131 -12.60 -9.89 -6.58
N ASP A 132 -12.38 -10.92 -7.40
CA ASP A 132 -11.51 -10.87 -8.58
C ASP A 132 -10.03 -10.54 -8.31
N SER A 133 -9.56 -10.78 -7.08
CA SER A 133 -8.14 -10.72 -6.75
C SER A 133 -7.31 -11.68 -7.61
N PRO A 134 -6.12 -11.25 -8.07
CA PRO A 134 -5.17 -12.11 -8.78
C PRO A 134 -4.45 -13.05 -7.81
N VAL A 135 -3.89 -14.13 -8.35
CA VAL A 135 -3.06 -15.07 -7.60
C VAL A 135 -1.65 -14.50 -7.40
N LEU A 136 -1.13 -14.66 -6.19
CA LEU A 136 0.26 -14.36 -5.83
C LEU A 136 0.95 -15.64 -5.39
N LEU A 137 1.93 -16.08 -6.16
CA LEU A 137 2.78 -17.23 -5.88
C LEU A 137 4.08 -16.75 -5.25
N PHE A 138 4.27 -17.05 -3.97
CA PHE A 138 5.52 -16.78 -3.26
C PHE A 138 6.50 -17.95 -3.41
N LEU A 139 7.72 -17.63 -3.85
CA LEU A 139 8.81 -18.55 -4.07
C LEU A 139 9.91 -18.27 -3.02
N PRO A 140 10.18 -19.22 -2.11
CA PRO A 140 11.04 -18.98 -0.95
C PRO A 140 12.51 -18.90 -1.31
N GLY A 141 13.29 -18.35 -0.38
CA GLY A 141 14.74 -18.40 -0.39
C GLY A 141 15.31 -19.79 -0.07
N MET A 142 16.54 -19.79 0.41
CA MET A 142 17.29 -21.02 0.72
C MET A 142 16.64 -21.86 1.83
N ASP A 143 15.92 -21.23 2.75
CA ASP A 143 15.20 -21.91 3.84
C ASP A 143 14.10 -22.86 3.31
N GLY A 144 13.47 -22.52 2.17
CA GLY A 144 12.44 -23.35 1.56
C GLY A 144 11.13 -23.46 2.35
N THR A 145 10.95 -22.72 3.45
CA THR A 145 9.78 -22.85 4.32
C THR A 145 8.49 -22.34 3.67
N GLY A 146 8.62 -21.34 2.79
CA GLY A 146 7.48 -20.59 2.25
C GLY A 146 6.90 -19.57 3.23
N MET A 147 7.52 -19.36 4.40
CA MET A 147 7.03 -18.45 5.45
C MET A 147 7.65 -17.04 5.39
N GLY A 148 8.51 -16.76 4.40
CA GLY A 148 9.19 -15.46 4.26
C GLY A 148 8.27 -14.24 4.07
N LEU A 149 6.97 -14.43 3.83
CA LEU A 149 5.97 -13.36 3.76
C LEU A 149 5.13 -13.22 5.04
N VAL A 150 5.48 -13.83 6.18
CA VAL A 150 4.61 -13.86 7.37
C VAL A 150 4.17 -12.47 7.84
N LEU A 151 5.04 -11.46 7.73
CA LEU A 151 4.74 -10.07 8.09
C LEU A 151 3.73 -9.40 7.13
N HIS A 152 3.59 -9.95 5.93
CA HIS A 152 2.79 -9.39 4.83
C HIS A 152 1.54 -10.22 4.51
N HIS A 153 1.39 -11.44 5.05
CA HIS A 153 0.27 -12.33 4.72
C HIS A 153 -1.10 -11.66 4.90
N LYS A 154 -1.31 -10.92 6.00
CA LYS A 154 -2.59 -10.25 6.25
C LYS A 154 -2.90 -9.17 5.22
N SER A 155 -1.93 -8.32 4.89
CA SER A 155 -2.12 -7.22 3.93
C SER A 155 -2.24 -7.73 2.50
N LEU A 156 -1.37 -8.65 2.09
CA LEU A 156 -1.41 -9.27 0.77
C LEU A 156 -2.67 -10.10 0.59
N GLY A 157 -3.08 -10.85 1.60
CA GLY A 157 -4.29 -11.68 1.59
C GLY A 157 -5.59 -10.91 1.41
N LYS A 158 -5.60 -9.58 1.63
CA LYS A 158 -6.75 -8.74 1.26
C LYS A 158 -6.87 -8.54 -0.25
N ALA A 159 -5.76 -8.46 -0.98
CA ALA A 159 -5.77 -8.11 -2.40
C ALA A 159 -5.36 -9.25 -3.33
N PHE A 160 -4.81 -10.34 -2.80
CA PHE A 160 -4.30 -11.48 -3.54
C PHE A 160 -4.78 -12.81 -2.97
N GLU A 161 -4.96 -13.79 -3.85
CA GLU A 161 -4.95 -15.20 -3.47
C GLU A 161 -3.50 -15.65 -3.28
N VAL A 162 -3.02 -15.64 -2.03
CA VAL A 162 -1.60 -15.88 -1.70
C VAL A 162 -1.31 -17.38 -1.52
N TRP A 163 -0.45 -17.94 -2.37
CA TRP A 163 0.06 -19.30 -2.25
C TRP A 163 1.56 -19.27 -2.05
N CYS A 164 2.05 -19.97 -1.04
CA CYS A 164 3.47 -20.07 -0.71
C CYS A 164 4.00 -21.44 -1.10
N LEU A 165 5.10 -21.46 -1.85
CA LEU A 165 5.81 -22.69 -2.15
C LEU A 165 6.63 -23.10 -0.93
N HIS A 166 6.45 -24.35 -0.50
CA HIS A 166 7.30 -24.99 0.48
C HIS A 166 8.15 -26.07 -0.21
N ILE A 167 9.46 -25.98 -0.03
CA ILE A 167 10.46 -26.93 -0.50
C ILE A 167 11.01 -27.65 0.75
N PRO A 168 10.62 -28.92 0.97
CA PRO A 168 11.00 -29.65 2.16
C PRO A 168 12.51 -29.67 2.46
N VAL A 169 12.88 -29.70 3.73
CA VAL A 169 14.29 -29.65 4.19
C VAL A 169 15.12 -30.78 3.57
N GLN A 170 14.54 -31.98 3.44
CA GLN A 170 15.20 -33.14 2.84
C GLN A 170 14.96 -33.28 1.34
N ASP A 171 14.20 -32.37 0.72
CA ASP A 171 14.01 -32.37 -0.73
C ASP A 171 15.33 -32.09 -1.45
N ARG A 172 15.57 -32.87 -2.51
CA ARG A 172 16.75 -32.77 -3.37
C ARG A 172 16.34 -32.58 -4.83
N THR A 173 15.17 -32.01 -5.07
CA THR A 173 14.70 -31.72 -6.43
C THR A 173 15.69 -30.74 -7.09
N PRO A 174 16.25 -31.07 -8.27
CA PRO A 174 17.12 -30.15 -9.01
C PRO A 174 16.38 -28.87 -9.40
N PHE A 175 17.12 -27.81 -9.71
CA PHE A 175 16.55 -26.49 -10.01
C PHE A 175 15.52 -26.54 -11.15
N GLU A 176 15.82 -27.27 -12.23
CA GLU A 176 14.93 -27.45 -13.37
C GLU A 176 13.61 -28.15 -12.98
N GLY A 177 13.67 -29.07 -12.02
CA GLY A 177 12.48 -29.73 -11.47
C GLY A 177 11.58 -28.75 -10.71
N LEU A 178 12.18 -27.84 -9.93
CA LEU A 178 11.46 -26.76 -9.24
C LEU A 178 10.86 -25.77 -10.24
N VAL A 179 11.60 -25.39 -11.29
CA VAL A 179 11.10 -24.53 -12.37
C VAL A 179 9.88 -25.16 -13.04
N LYS A 180 9.95 -26.45 -13.36
CA LYS A 180 8.83 -27.19 -13.97
C LYS A 180 7.61 -27.21 -13.05
N HIS A 181 7.79 -27.45 -11.76
CA HIS A 181 6.70 -27.46 -10.77
C HIS A 181 5.95 -26.13 -10.73
N VAL A 182 6.69 -25.01 -10.64
CA VAL A 182 6.08 -23.66 -10.61
C VAL A 182 5.45 -23.32 -11.97
N GLU A 183 6.11 -23.68 -13.07
CA GLU A 183 5.58 -23.46 -14.42
C GLU A 183 4.24 -24.18 -14.66
N GLU A 184 4.09 -25.41 -14.17
CA GLU A 184 2.84 -26.15 -14.25
C GLU A 184 1.70 -25.42 -13.54
N THR A 185 1.95 -24.89 -12.34
CA THR A 185 0.98 -24.06 -11.62
C THR A 185 0.64 -22.79 -12.40
N VAL A 186 1.64 -22.06 -12.89
CA VAL A 186 1.43 -20.85 -13.70
C VAL A 186 0.56 -21.14 -14.94
N LYS A 187 0.84 -22.23 -15.65
CA LYS A 187 0.05 -22.63 -16.84
C LYS A 187 -1.38 -23.00 -16.49
N GLN A 188 -1.60 -23.68 -15.35
CA GLN A 188 -2.94 -24.04 -14.87
C GLN A 188 -3.76 -22.81 -14.48
N GLU A 189 -3.16 -21.87 -13.75
CA GLU A 189 -3.81 -20.63 -13.36
C GLU A 189 -4.13 -19.76 -14.58
N HIS A 190 -3.20 -19.66 -15.53
CA HIS A 190 -3.44 -18.93 -16.77
C HIS A 190 -4.55 -19.56 -17.61
N ALA A 191 -4.59 -20.90 -17.72
CA ALA A 191 -5.66 -21.59 -18.43
C ALA A 191 -7.04 -21.37 -17.78
N SER A 192 -7.07 -21.24 -16.44
CA SER A 192 -8.31 -21.04 -15.68
C SER A 192 -8.79 -19.58 -15.73
N SER A 193 -7.87 -18.62 -15.77
CA SER A 193 -8.16 -17.18 -15.77
C SER A 193 -7.21 -16.41 -16.71
N PRO A 194 -7.37 -16.52 -18.04
CA PRO A 194 -6.39 -16.02 -19.01
C PRO A 194 -6.22 -14.50 -19.03
N ASN A 195 -7.20 -13.75 -18.51
CA ASN A 195 -7.20 -12.29 -18.46
C ASN A 195 -6.70 -11.73 -17.12
N LYS A 196 -6.48 -12.58 -16.12
CA LYS A 196 -5.95 -12.17 -14.81
C LYS A 196 -4.42 -12.31 -14.81
N PRO A 197 -3.69 -11.31 -14.32
CA PRO A 197 -2.25 -11.44 -14.12
C PRO A 197 -1.93 -12.43 -13.01
N ILE A 198 -0.77 -13.07 -13.11
CA ILE A 198 -0.21 -13.93 -12.06
C ILE A 198 1.03 -13.25 -11.49
N TYR A 199 1.07 -13.10 -10.16
CA TYR A 199 2.19 -12.48 -9.47
C TYR A 199 3.16 -13.56 -8.99
N LEU A 200 4.45 -13.42 -9.32
CA LEU A 200 5.51 -14.25 -8.75
C LEU A 200 6.36 -13.39 -7.84
N VAL A 201 6.33 -13.66 -6.53
CA VAL A 201 7.19 -13.00 -5.54
C VAL A 201 8.34 -13.95 -5.22
N GLY A 202 9.53 -13.64 -5.70
CA GLY A 202 10.72 -14.48 -5.51
C GLY A 202 11.71 -13.87 -4.52
N ASP A 203 11.93 -14.55 -3.42
CA ASP A 203 12.94 -14.18 -2.42
C ASP A 203 14.24 -14.95 -2.66
N SER A 204 15.36 -14.25 -2.86
CA SER A 204 16.69 -14.85 -2.99
C SER A 204 16.76 -15.95 -4.08
N LEU A 205 16.87 -17.23 -3.69
CA LEU A 205 16.75 -18.40 -4.58
C LEU A 205 15.43 -18.38 -5.40
N GLY A 206 14.32 -18.04 -4.75
CA GLY A 206 13.01 -17.89 -5.36
C GLY A 206 12.99 -16.83 -6.46
N GLY A 207 13.86 -15.82 -6.37
CA GLY A 207 14.04 -14.84 -7.44
C GLY A 207 14.61 -15.45 -8.73
N CYS A 208 15.53 -16.41 -8.60
CA CYS A 208 16.01 -17.20 -9.74
C CYS A 208 14.88 -18.05 -10.34
N LEU A 209 14.08 -18.71 -9.50
CA LEU A 209 12.91 -19.49 -9.95
C LEU A 209 11.90 -18.62 -10.70
N ALA A 210 11.53 -17.45 -10.16
CA ALA A 210 10.58 -16.54 -10.78
C ALA A 210 11.03 -16.11 -12.18
N LEU A 211 12.29 -15.70 -12.32
CA LEU A 211 12.87 -15.29 -13.61
C LEU A 211 12.98 -16.45 -14.60
N ALA A 212 13.37 -17.64 -14.13
CA ALA A 212 13.44 -18.83 -14.97
C ALA A 212 12.06 -19.24 -15.50
N VAL A 213 11.03 -19.24 -14.64
CA VAL A 213 9.64 -19.51 -15.04
C VAL A 213 9.14 -18.45 -16.03
N ALA A 214 9.39 -17.17 -15.77
CA ALA A 214 9.01 -16.09 -16.66
C ALA A 214 9.68 -16.20 -18.04
N SER A 215 10.96 -16.57 -18.10
CA SER A 215 11.69 -16.76 -19.36
C SER A 215 11.11 -17.88 -20.24
N ARG A 216 10.46 -18.87 -19.64
CA ARG A 216 9.84 -20.01 -20.33
C ARG A 216 8.39 -19.73 -20.75
N ASN A 217 7.78 -18.67 -20.21
CA ASN A 217 6.38 -18.32 -20.41
C ASN A 217 6.21 -16.85 -20.84
N PRO A 218 6.90 -16.39 -21.91
CA PRO A 218 6.95 -14.97 -22.28
C PRO A 218 5.59 -14.40 -22.74
N THR A 219 4.60 -15.25 -23.03
CA THR A 219 3.25 -14.84 -23.47
C THR A 219 2.24 -14.76 -22.33
N ILE A 220 2.54 -15.35 -21.17
CA ILE A 220 1.66 -15.30 -19.99
C ILE A 220 1.87 -13.95 -19.31
N ASP A 221 0.77 -13.35 -18.87
CA ASP A 221 0.78 -12.07 -18.18
C ASP A 221 1.29 -12.22 -16.74
N LEU A 222 2.61 -12.13 -16.57
CA LEU A 222 3.30 -12.25 -15.30
C LEU A 222 3.75 -10.89 -14.77
N VAL A 223 3.56 -10.68 -13.46
CA VAL A 223 4.18 -9.59 -12.70
C VAL A 223 5.18 -10.19 -11.73
N ILE A 224 6.46 -9.86 -11.88
CA ILE A 224 7.54 -10.44 -11.10
C ILE A 224 8.01 -9.43 -10.05
N ILE A 225 8.06 -9.85 -8.80
CA ILE A 225 8.61 -9.06 -7.70
C ILE A 225 9.76 -9.85 -7.09
N LEU A 226 10.97 -9.29 -7.10
CA LEU A 226 12.19 -9.97 -6.67
C LEU A 226 12.72 -9.29 -5.41
N ALA A 227 12.87 -10.01 -4.31
CA ALA A 227 13.59 -9.55 -3.14
C ALA A 227 15.00 -10.16 -3.16
N ASN A 228 16.03 -9.32 -3.24
CA ASN A 228 17.44 -9.71 -3.21
C ASN A 228 17.78 -10.96 -4.05
N PRO A 229 17.45 -10.97 -5.36
CA PRO A 229 17.53 -12.18 -6.18
C PRO A 229 18.95 -12.72 -6.24
N ALA A 230 19.10 -14.04 -6.01
CA ALA A 230 20.41 -14.69 -5.93
C ALA A 230 21.07 -14.95 -7.30
N THR A 231 20.64 -14.26 -8.36
CA THR A 231 21.24 -14.36 -9.70
C THR A 231 22.70 -13.89 -9.73
N SER A 232 23.13 -13.13 -8.72
CA SER A 232 24.53 -12.73 -8.47
C SER A 232 25.34 -13.75 -7.66
N PHE A 233 24.84 -14.96 -7.38
CA PHE A 233 25.53 -15.91 -6.48
C PHE A 233 26.99 -16.18 -6.88
N GLY A 234 27.34 -16.15 -8.17
CA GLY A 234 28.74 -16.29 -8.61
C GLY A 234 29.71 -15.19 -8.13
N ARG A 235 29.17 -14.07 -7.64
CA ARG A 235 29.90 -12.92 -7.05
C ARG A 235 29.62 -12.76 -5.55
N SER A 236 29.00 -13.76 -4.92
CA SER A 236 28.56 -13.72 -3.52
C SER A 236 29.71 -13.96 -2.54
N GLN A 237 29.61 -13.34 -1.36
CA GLN A 237 30.49 -13.62 -0.22
C GLN A 237 30.31 -15.05 0.34
N LEU A 238 29.24 -15.74 -0.04
CA LEU A 238 28.99 -17.13 0.34
C LEU A 238 29.74 -18.13 -0.54
N GLN A 239 30.23 -17.72 -1.72
CA GLN A 239 30.91 -18.63 -2.64
C GLN A 239 32.17 -19.28 -2.01
N PRO A 240 33.03 -18.55 -1.28
CA PRO A 240 34.18 -19.15 -0.59
C PRO A 240 33.79 -20.12 0.54
N LEU A 241 32.56 -20.05 1.07
CA LEU A 241 32.11 -20.93 2.15
C LEU A 241 31.84 -22.36 1.69
N LEU A 242 31.53 -22.58 0.40
CA LEU A 242 31.27 -23.90 -0.16
C LEU A 242 32.40 -24.92 0.12
N PRO A 243 33.66 -24.69 -0.31
CA PRO A 243 34.75 -25.62 -0.04
C PRO A 243 35.05 -25.78 1.46
N ILE A 244 34.85 -24.72 2.25
CA ILE A 244 35.07 -24.74 3.71
C ILE A 244 34.03 -25.65 4.39
N LEU A 245 32.75 -25.50 4.05
CA LEU A 245 31.67 -26.31 4.61
C LEU A 245 31.81 -27.79 4.25
N GLU A 246 32.28 -28.10 3.03
CA GLU A 246 32.58 -29.47 2.61
C GLU A 246 33.73 -30.08 3.42
N ALA A 247 34.80 -29.30 3.69
CA ALA A 247 35.97 -29.75 4.45
C ALA A 247 35.82 -29.67 5.98
N MET A 248 34.74 -29.06 6.49
CA MET A 248 34.59 -28.75 7.93
C MET A 248 34.44 -30.01 8.81
N PRO A 249 35.29 -30.17 9.86
CA PRO A 249 35.19 -31.27 10.83
C PRO A 249 33.86 -31.29 11.60
N ALA A 250 33.39 -32.48 11.98
CA ALA A 250 32.11 -32.70 12.67
C ALA A 250 31.91 -31.82 13.93
N GLY A 251 32.97 -31.58 14.70
CA GLY A 251 32.91 -30.79 15.93
C GLY A 251 32.63 -29.29 15.75
N LEU A 252 32.76 -28.75 14.53
CA LEU A 252 32.50 -27.33 14.23
C LEU A 252 31.15 -27.10 13.55
N HIS A 253 30.35 -28.15 13.34
CA HIS A 253 29.09 -28.05 12.60
C HIS A 253 28.05 -27.21 13.33
N SER A 254 28.05 -27.19 14.67
CA SER A 254 27.15 -26.37 15.49
C SER A 254 27.37 -24.86 15.35
N ALA A 255 28.50 -24.41 14.78
CA ALA A 255 28.79 -22.99 14.57
C ALA A 255 28.20 -22.44 13.26
N VAL A 256 27.82 -23.31 12.32
CA VAL A 256 27.32 -22.93 10.99
C VAL A 256 26.01 -22.12 11.04
N PRO A 257 25.00 -22.49 11.85
CA PRO A 257 23.77 -21.70 11.98
C PRO A 257 24.02 -20.27 12.47
N TYR A 258 24.93 -20.10 13.43
CA TYR A 258 25.27 -18.78 13.97
C TYR A 258 25.94 -17.90 12.91
N LEU A 259 26.84 -18.48 12.11
CA LEU A 259 27.46 -17.77 10.98
C LEU A 259 26.47 -17.39 9.88
N LEU A 260 25.44 -18.20 9.63
CA LEU A 260 24.40 -17.85 8.66
C LEU A 260 23.46 -16.77 9.22
N SER A 261 23.07 -16.88 10.48
CA SER A 261 22.15 -15.94 11.12
C SER A 261 22.68 -14.50 11.12
N SER A 262 24.00 -14.30 11.24
CA SER A 262 24.63 -12.98 11.20
C SER A 262 24.68 -12.35 9.80
N ILE A 263 24.45 -13.14 8.75
CA ILE A 263 24.54 -12.70 7.35
C ILE A 263 23.13 -12.57 6.74
N MET A 264 22.11 -13.23 7.30
CA MET A 264 20.75 -13.30 6.75
C MET A 264 19.92 -12.00 6.92
N GLY A 265 20.17 -11.15 7.91
CA GLY A 265 19.37 -9.92 8.06
C GLY A 265 19.84 -9.04 9.21
N ASP A 266 19.30 -7.82 9.29
CA ASP A 266 19.60 -6.89 10.38
C ASP A 266 18.75 -7.25 11.63
N PRO A 267 19.35 -7.77 12.72
CA PRO A 267 18.61 -8.21 13.90
C PRO A 267 17.89 -7.05 14.60
N VAL A 268 18.40 -5.82 14.49
CA VAL A 268 17.74 -4.63 15.05
C VAL A 268 16.45 -4.36 14.27
N LYS A 269 16.50 -4.39 12.94
CA LYS A 269 15.31 -4.19 12.12
C LYS A 269 14.28 -5.30 12.29
N MET A 270 14.70 -6.56 12.42
CA MET A 270 13.81 -7.68 12.73
C MET A 270 13.09 -7.49 14.07
N ALA A 271 13.80 -6.99 15.09
CA ALA A 271 13.22 -6.74 16.41
C ALA A 271 12.31 -5.50 16.47
N MET A 272 12.42 -4.58 15.51
CA MET A 272 11.62 -3.35 15.47
C MET A 272 10.21 -3.52 14.87
N VAL A 273 9.91 -4.66 14.23
CA VAL A 273 8.69 -4.90 13.43
C VAL A 273 7.37 -4.63 14.18
N ASN A 274 7.32 -4.92 15.48
CA ASN A 274 6.13 -4.72 16.32
C ASN A 274 6.23 -3.48 17.23
N ILE A 275 7.32 -2.72 17.15
CA ILE A 275 7.56 -1.58 18.02
C ILE A 275 6.91 -0.34 17.42
N GLU A 276 5.96 0.24 18.14
CA GLU A 276 5.23 1.41 17.66
C GLU A 276 6.16 2.63 17.49
N SER A 277 6.08 3.26 16.32
CA SER A 277 6.89 4.43 15.97
C SER A 277 6.64 5.65 16.88
N ARG A 278 5.52 5.71 17.60
CA ARG A 278 5.15 6.84 18.47
C ARG A 278 5.52 6.66 19.94
N LEU A 279 6.11 5.53 20.31
CA LEU A 279 6.55 5.32 21.69
C LEU A 279 7.66 6.31 22.07
N PRO A 280 7.70 6.78 23.34
CA PRO A 280 8.81 7.55 23.85
C PRO A 280 10.14 6.81 23.66
N PRO A 281 11.27 7.52 23.42
CA PRO A 281 12.56 6.89 23.15
C PRO A 281 12.98 5.84 24.18
N GLY A 282 12.76 6.09 25.48
CA GLY A 282 13.07 5.13 26.54
C GLY A 282 12.27 3.83 26.43
N LYS A 283 10.95 3.91 26.16
CA LYS A 283 10.10 2.73 25.98
C LYS A 283 10.43 1.96 24.71
N LYS A 284 10.81 2.65 23.62
CA LYS A 284 11.30 2.00 22.39
C LYS A 284 12.55 1.18 22.67
N LEU A 285 13.51 1.75 23.40
CA LEU A 285 14.76 1.07 23.72
C LEU A 285 14.53 -0.15 24.61
N GLU A 286 13.63 -0.04 25.59
CA GLU A 286 13.19 -1.17 26.43
C GLU A 286 12.55 -2.29 25.61
N GLN A 287 11.58 -1.96 24.75
CA GLN A 287 10.92 -2.95 23.88
C GLN A 287 11.87 -3.57 22.87
N LEU A 288 12.82 -2.79 22.33
CA LEU A 288 13.84 -3.28 21.43
C LEU A 288 14.73 -4.31 22.13
N PHE A 289 15.17 -4.01 23.36
CA PHE A 289 15.96 -4.95 24.15
C PHE A 289 15.19 -6.25 24.43
N LEU A 290 13.92 -6.15 24.83
CA LEU A 290 13.05 -7.32 25.04
C LEU A 290 12.85 -8.13 23.75
N SER A 291 12.67 -7.46 22.61
CA SER A 291 12.47 -8.13 21.33
C SER A 291 13.76 -8.83 20.85
N LEU A 292 14.92 -8.18 20.96
CA LEU A 292 16.21 -8.77 20.64
C LEU A 292 16.52 -9.99 21.52
N THR A 293 16.32 -9.89 22.83
CA THR A 293 16.53 -11.02 23.74
C THR A 293 15.60 -12.18 23.43
N SER A 294 14.38 -11.92 22.98
CA SER A 294 13.44 -12.96 22.55
C SER A 294 13.84 -13.68 21.25
N LEU A 295 14.70 -13.09 20.42
CA LEU A 295 15.20 -13.71 19.19
C LEU A 295 16.36 -14.68 19.43
N LEU A 296 17.12 -14.51 20.53
CA LEU A 296 18.29 -15.33 20.85
C LEU A 296 18.02 -16.85 20.87
N PRO A 297 16.93 -17.36 21.47
CA PRO A 297 16.65 -18.80 21.48
C PRO A 297 16.51 -19.41 20.07
N TYR A 298 16.04 -18.62 19.10
CA TYR A 298 15.80 -19.08 17.73
C TYR A 298 17.08 -19.23 16.90
N LEU A 299 18.19 -18.64 17.34
CA LEU A 299 19.50 -18.86 16.70
C LEU A 299 19.91 -20.35 16.70
N SER A 300 19.48 -21.10 17.72
CA SER A 300 19.69 -22.56 17.81
C SER A 300 18.71 -23.38 16.96
N GLY A 301 17.53 -22.83 16.63
CA GLY A 301 16.50 -23.51 15.82
C GLY A 301 16.80 -23.53 14.32
N PHE A 302 17.81 -22.80 13.86
CA PHE A 302 18.23 -22.80 12.46
C PHE A 302 18.77 -24.16 11.99
N ASP A 303 19.33 -24.97 12.90
CA ASP A 303 19.76 -26.33 12.58
C ASP A 303 18.60 -27.21 12.12
N ASP A 304 17.39 -26.98 12.62
CA ASP A 304 16.19 -27.71 12.19
C ASP A 304 15.80 -27.31 10.76
N ILE A 305 15.89 -26.02 10.42
CA ILE A 305 15.44 -25.46 9.13
C ILE A 305 16.47 -25.72 8.02
N ILE A 306 17.76 -25.51 8.30
CA ILE A 306 18.84 -25.71 7.33
C ILE A 306 19.98 -26.52 7.98
N PRO A 307 19.81 -27.84 8.16
CA PRO A 307 20.90 -28.72 8.58
C PRO A 307 22.09 -28.62 7.62
N LYS A 308 23.32 -28.90 8.07
CA LYS A 308 24.54 -28.82 7.23
C LYS A 308 24.40 -29.49 5.86
N SER A 309 23.89 -30.73 5.81
CA SER A 309 23.74 -31.48 4.55
C SER A 309 22.77 -30.79 3.59
N THR A 310 21.70 -30.21 4.13
CA THR A 310 20.75 -29.39 3.37
C THR A 310 21.37 -28.07 2.95
N LEU A 311 22.13 -27.39 3.80
CA LEU A 311 22.84 -26.16 3.45
C LEU A 311 23.75 -26.37 2.24
N LEU A 312 24.60 -27.39 2.28
CA LEU A 312 25.51 -27.73 1.19
C LEU A 312 24.74 -27.99 -0.11
N TRP A 313 23.63 -28.72 -0.03
CA TRP A 313 22.75 -28.94 -1.16
C TRP A 313 22.16 -27.62 -1.70
N LYS A 314 21.63 -26.76 -0.83
CA LYS A 314 21.01 -25.50 -1.23
C LYS A 314 22.00 -24.50 -1.83
N LEU A 315 23.25 -24.46 -1.36
CA LEU A 315 24.29 -23.64 -1.97
C LEU A 315 24.68 -24.15 -3.38
N LYS A 316 24.72 -25.48 -3.60
CA LYS A 316 24.89 -26.06 -4.94
C LYS A 316 23.68 -25.78 -5.84
N LEU A 317 22.47 -25.83 -5.27
CA LEU A 317 21.24 -25.46 -5.95
C LEU A 317 21.25 -23.99 -6.37
N LEU A 318 21.66 -23.07 -5.49
CA LEU A 318 21.83 -21.64 -5.77
C LEU A 318 22.81 -21.38 -6.91
N LYS A 319 23.97 -22.07 -6.91
CA LYS A 319 24.95 -21.97 -8.00
C LYS A 319 24.32 -22.38 -9.34
N SER A 320 23.58 -23.49 -9.36
CA SER A 320 22.91 -23.99 -10.56
C SER A 320 21.78 -23.07 -11.01
N ALA A 321 20.98 -22.57 -10.05
CA ALA A 321 19.89 -21.64 -10.24
C ALA A 321 20.36 -20.32 -10.88
N ALA A 322 21.41 -19.73 -10.33
CA ALA A 322 22.01 -18.51 -10.85
C ALA A 322 22.51 -18.71 -12.29
N ALA A 323 23.24 -19.80 -12.56
CA ALA A 323 23.73 -20.10 -13.90
C ALA A 323 22.59 -20.32 -14.92
N TYR A 324 21.60 -21.14 -14.56
CA TYR A 324 20.44 -21.43 -15.40
C TYR A 324 19.67 -20.16 -15.74
N THR A 325 19.41 -19.31 -14.73
CA THR A 325 18.62 -18.09 -14.88
C THR A 325 19.36 -17.05 -15.72
N ASN A 326 20.65 -16.81 -15.43
CA ASN A 326 21.46 -15.83 -16.17
C ASN A 326 21.50 -16.09 -17.67
N SER A 327 21.58 -17.36 -18.08
CA SER A 327 21.58 -17.73 -19.50
C SER A 327 20.28 -17.42 -20.24
N ARG A 328 19.20 -17.06 -19.54
CA ARG A 328 17.84 -16.91 -20.10
C ARG A 328 17.18 -15.55 -19.81
N LEU A 329 17.88 -14.61 -19.17
CA LEU A 329 17.31 -13.29 -18.81
C LEU A 329 16.74 -12.54 -20.02
N HIS A 330 17.36 -12.66 -21.20
CA HIS A 330 16.92 -12.03 -22.44
C HIS A 330 15.52 -12.45 -22.90
N ALA A 331 15.04 -13.63 -22.48
CA ALA A 331 13.72 -14.16 -22.81
C ALA A 331 12.61 -13.65 -21.86
N VAL A 332 12.97 -13.01 -20.74
CA VAL A 332 11.98 -12.46 -19.81
C VAL A 332 11.32 -11.22 -20.42
N LYS A 333 10.01 -11.31 -20.69
CA LYS A 333 9.17 -10.21 -21.19
C LYS A 333 8.23 -9.62 -20.12
N ALA A 334 8.14 -10.29 -18.98
CA ALA A 334 7.32 -9.89 -17.85
C ALA A 334 7.72 -8.51 -17.30
N GLU A 335 6.79 -7.87 -16.61
CA GLU A 335 7.07 -6.70 -15.78
C GLU A 335 7.81 -7.14 -14.51
N VAL A 336 8.90 -6.46 -14.16
CA VAL A 336 9.78 -6.84 -13.06
C VAL A 336 9.98 -5.66 -12.10
N LEU A 337 9.73 -5.89 -10.81
CA LEU A 337 10.07 -5.01 -9.71
C LEU A 337 11.14 -5.67 -8.84
N ILE A 338 12.29 -5.03 -8.69
CA ILE A 338 13.37 -5.53 -7.84
C ILE A 338 13.42 -4.72 -6.56
N LEU A 339 13.39 -5.40 -5.43
CA LEU A 339 13.62 -4.88 -4.09
C LEU A 339 15.04 -5.28 -3.69
N SER A 340 15.91 -4.29 -3.53
CA SER A 340 17.34 -4.50 -3.27
C SER A 340 17.73 -3.92 -1.92
N SER A 341 18.51 -4.67 -1.16
CA SER A 341 19.00 -4.29 0.16
C SER A 341 20.40 -3.67 0.09
N GLY A 342 20.65 -2.65 0.89
CA GLY A 342 21.95 -1.97 0.97
C GLY A 342 22.95 -2.58 1.95
N LYS A 343 22.48 -3.29 2.98
CA LYS A 343 23.30 -4.01 3.99
C LYS A 343 23.22 -5.53 3.81
N ASP A 344 23.02 -5.98 2.58
CA ASP A 344 23.01 -7.40 2.25
C ASP A 344 24.42 -7.98 2.30
N ASN A 345 24.68 -8.82 3.30
CA ASN A 345 25.97 -9.48 3.48
C ASN A 345 26.05 -10.84 2.74
N MET A 346 24.93 -11.34 2.19
CA MET A 346 24.89 -12.62 1.47
C MET A 346 25.25 -12.43 0.00
N VAL A 347 24.60 -11.50 -0.68
CA VAL A 347 24.79 -11.24 -2.11
C VAL A 347 24.90 -9.74 -2.37
N PRO A 348 25.62 -9.31 -3.42
CA PRO A 348 25.75 -7.88 -3.75
C PRO A 348 24.44 -7.36 -4.38
N SER A 349 23.40 -7.19 -3.55
CA SER A 349 22.03 -6.91 -3.99
C SER A 349 21.87 -5.57 -4.72
N GLY A 350 22.62 -4.53 -4.32
CA GLY A 350 22.65 -3.26 -5.03
C GLY A 350 23.18 -3.40 -6.46
N ASP A 351 24.39 -3.94 -6.62
CA ASP A 351 25.02 -4.16 -7.93
C ASP A 351 24.20 -5.11 -8.80
N GLU A 352 23.56 -6.10 -8.18
CA GLU A 352 22.74 -7.07 -8.89
C GLU A 352 21.45 -6.46 -9.41
N ALA A 353 20.79 -5.61 -8.62
CA ALA A 353 19.60 -4.89 -9.07
C ALA A 353 19.91 -3.97 -10.26
N GLN A 354 21.05 -3.27 -10.22
CA GLN A 354 21.49 -2.44 -11.34
C GLN A 354 21.77 -3.26 -12.59
N ARG A 355 22.50 -4.39 -12.45
CA ARG A 355 22.77 -5.30 -13.58
C ARG A 355 21.49 -5.85 -14.19
N LEU A 356 20.54 -6.29 -13.37
CA LEU A 356 19.26 -6.80 -13.86
C LEU A 356 18.41 -5.71 -14.52
N LYS A 357 18.43 -4.48 -13.99
CA LYS A 357 17.75 -3.32 -14.59
C LYS A 357 18.25 -3.03 -16.01
N GLU A 358 19.55 -3.20 -16.26
CA GLU A 358 20.15 -3.02 -17.58
C GLU A 358 19.82 -4.15 -18.56
N LEU A 359 19.67 -5.38 -18.06
CA LEU A 359 19.42 -6.57 -18.89
C LEU A 359 17.94 -6.83 -19.17
N LEU A 360 17.04 -6.41 -18.29
CA LEU A 360 15.61 -6.71 -18.36
C LEU A 360 14.83 -5.54 -18.98
N GLN A 361 13.97 -5.84 -19.94
CA GLN A 361 13.26 -4.81 -20.72
C GLN A 361 12.29 -3.97 -19.89
N ASN A 362 11.62 -4.54 -18.88
CA ASN A 362 10.55 -3.90 -18.10
C ASN A 362 10.85 -3.96 -16.60
N CYS A 363 12.01 -3.44 -16.21
CA CYS A 363 12.49 -3.50 -14.83
C CYS A 363 12.44 -2.16 -14.11
N VAL A 364 11.88 -2.17 -12.89
CA VAL A 364 11.91 -1.08 -11.92
C VAL A 364 12.67 -1.57 -10.69
N VAL A 365 13.48 -0.69 -10.08
CA VAL A 365 14.25 -1.02 -8.88
C VAL A 365 13.78 -0.14 -7.73
N ARG A 366 13.61 -0.76 -6.55
CA ARG A 366 13.51 -0.10 -5.26
C ARG A 366 14.65 -0.53 -4.36
N HIS A 367 15.38 0.43 -3.81
CA HIS A 367 16.56 0.22 -2.98
C HIS A 367 16.25 0.60 -1.53
N PHE A 368 16.55 -0.33 -0.63
CA PHE A 368 16.35 -0.22 0.81
C PHE A 368 17.73 -0.22 1.47
N LYS A 369 18.32 0.97 1.54
CA LYS A 369 19.71 1.20 1.96
C LYS A 369 20.04 0.57 3.31
N ASP A 370 19.10 0.62 4.25
CA ASP A 370 19.31 0.15 5.62
C ASP A 370 18.91 -1.30 5.88
N SER A 371 18.43 -2.03 4.87
CA SER A 371 17.98 -3.41 5.03
C SER A 371 19.04 -4.46 4.71
N GLY A 372 18.93 -5.63 5.36
CA GLY A 372 19.73 -6.83 5.12
C GLY A 372 19.09 -7.77 4.10
N HIS A 373 19.60 -9.01 4.00
CA HIS A 373 19.18 -9.95 2.95
C HIS A 373 17.70 -10.37 3.06
N THR A 374 17.19 -10.55 4.28
CA THR A 374 15.80 -10.94 4.55
C THR A 374 14.87 -9.72 4.66
N LEU A 375 14.90 -8.86 3.64
CA LEU A 375 14.13 -7.62 3.56
C LEU A 375 12.64 -7.77 3.95
N LEU A 376 12.01 -8.89 3.57
CA LEU A 376 10.58 -9.17 3.82
C LEU A 376 10.26 -9.60 5.26
N LEU A 377 11.30 -9.77 6.09
CA LEU A 377 11.21 -10.09 7.52
C LEU A 377 11.72 -8.94 8.41
N GLU A 378 12.09 -7.81 7.83
CA GLU A 378 12.62 -6.64 8.56
C GLU A 378 11.57 -5.52 8.68
N ASP A 379 11.72 -4.67 9.70
CA ASP A 379 10.92 -3.45 9.80
C ASP A 379 11.19 -2.48 8.63
N GLY A 380 10.13 -1.80 8.18
CA GLY A 380 10.20 -0.92 7.02
C GLY A 380 8.87 -0.79 6.28
N ILE A 381 8.96 -0.39 5.01
CA ILE A 381 7.79 -0.24 4.13
C ILE A 381 7.30 -1.63 3.71
N GLY A 382 6.06 -1.95 4.02
CA GLY A 382 5.46 -3.24 3.70
C GLY A 382 5.34 -3.50 2.20
N LEU A 383 5.40 -4.78 1.79
CA LEU A 383 5.37 -5.17 0.39
C LEU A 383 4.13 -4.65 -0.36
N MET A 384 2.95 -4.67 0.27
CA MET A 384 1.72 -4.12 -0.33
C MET A 384 1.87 -2.63 -0.66
N THR A 385 2.46 -1.84 0.25
CA THR A 385 2.71 -0.41 0.03
C THR A 385 3.65 -0.18 -1.13
N VAL A 386 4.70 -1.00 -1.27
CA VAL A 386 5.63 -0.93 -2.41
C VAL A 386 4.91 -1.24 -3.72
N ILE A 387 4.08 -2.29 -3.76
CA ILE A 387 3.28 -2.67 -4.95
C ILE A 387 2.34 -1.52 -5.35
N LYS A 388 1.67 -0.88 -4.37
CA LYS A 388 0.80 0.28 -4.61
C LYS A 388 1.58 1.49 -5.13
N GLY A 389 2.69 1.84 -4.47
CA GLY A 389 3.53 3.00 -4.84
C GLY A 389 4.22 2.87 -6.20
N THR A 390 4.40 1.64 -6.69
CA THR A 390 4.94 1.34 -8.03
C THR A 390 3.86 1.04 -9.06
N CYS A 391 2.58 1.22 -8.71
CA CYS A 391 1.41 0.96 -9.57
C CYS A 391 1.40 -0.46 -10.19
N LYS A 392 1.99 -1.45 -9.51
CA LYS A 392 2.08 -2.84 -10.02
C LYS A 392 0.85 -3.67 -9.71
N TYR A 393 0.02 -3.26 -8.75
CA TYR A 393 -1.24 -3.94 -8.47
C TYR A 393 -2.25 -3.67 -9.57
N ARG A 394 -2.72 -4.74 -10.21
CA ARG A 394 -3.76 -4.72 -11.24
C ARG A 394 -4.49 -6.04 -11.27
N ARG A 395 -5.79 -6.00 -11.53
CA ARG A 395 -6.64 -7.20 -11.62
C ARG A 395 -6.87 -7.68 -13.06
N SER A 396 -6.39 -6.90 -14.02
CA SER A 396 -6.50 -7.18 -15.46
C SER A 396 -5.17 -6.96 -16.17
N ARG A 397 -5.12 -7.26 -17.47
CA ARG A 397 -3.93 -7.10 -18.32
C ARG A 397 -3.34 -5.69 -18.34
N ARG A 398 -4.14 -4.66 -18.05
CA ARG A 398 -3.67 -3.27 -17.98
C ARG A 398 -4.04 -2.70 -16.62
N HIS A 399 -3.14 -1.90 -16.06
CA HIS A 399 -3.41 -1.18 -14.82
C HIS A 399 -4.45 -0.08 -15.07
N ASP A 400 -5.48 -0.03 -14.22
CA ASP A 400 -6.47 1.03 -14.19
C ASP A 400 -6.40 1.78 -12.86
N TYR A 401 -6.01 3.06 -12.92
CA TYR A 401 -5.81 3.89 -11.72
C TYR A 401 -7.06 4.08 -10.85
N VAL A 402 -8.27 3.85 -11.38
CA VAL A 402 -9.51 3.99 -10.63
C VAL A 402 -9.95 2.65 -10.08
N SER A 403 -10.11 1.63 -10.93
CA SER A 403 -10.62 0.34 -10.48
C SER A 403 -9.60 -0.52 -9.75
N ASP A 404 -8.30 -0.41 -10.04
CA ASP A 404 -7.27 -1.15 -9.32
C ASP A 404 -6.77 -0.42 -8.06
N PHE A 405 -7.33 0.74 -7.72
CA PHE A 405 -6.88 1.47 -6.53
C PHE A 405 -7.27 0.76 -5.23
N LEU A 406 -6.28 0.62 -4.35
CA LEU A 406 -6.47 0.20 -2.97
C LEU A 406 -6.24 1.40 -2.03
N PRO A 407 -7.20 1.78 -1.18
CA PRO A 407 -7.02 2.91 -0.28
C PRO A 407 -5.90 2.67 0.76
N PRO A 408 -5.37 3.75 1.35
CA PRO A 408 -4.32 3.67 2.35
C PRO A 408 -4.80 2.96 3.62
N SER A 409 -3.94 2.13 4.21
CA SER A 409 -4.15 1.56 5.53
C SER A 409 -3.93 2.60 6.62
N ARG A 410 -4.34 2.29 7.86
CA ARG A 410 -4.05 3.17 9.01
C ARG A 410 -2.54 3.31 9.25
N LYS A 411 -1.78 2.23 9.06
CA LYS A 411 -0.31 2.24 9.22
C LYS A 411 0.38 3.04 8.12
N GLU A 412 -0.09 2.95 6.88
CA GLU A 412 0.42 3.78 5.78
C GLU A 412 0.21 5.27 6.07
N LEU A 413 -0.97 5.67 6.57
CA LEU A 413 -1.22 7.05 7.01
C LEU A 413 -0.26 7.46 8.13
N GLN A 414 -0.12 6.65 9.16
CA GLN A 414 0.78 6.95 10.28
C GLN A 414 2.23 7.09 9.84
N TYR A 415 2.72 6.17 9.01
CA TYR A 415 4.08 6.21 8.48
C TYR A 415 4.32 7.47 7.64
N ALA A 416 3.38 7.82 6.75
CA ALA A 416 3.50 9.02 5.93
C ALA A 416 3.50 10.30 6.79
N CYS A 417 2.60 10.41 7.76
CA CYS A 417 2.52 11.56 8.67
C CYS A 417 3.73 11.68 9.60
N ASP A 418 4.32 10.56 10.03
CA ASP A 418 5.38 10.56 11.05
C ASP A 418 6.79 10.57 10.44
N GLN A 419 7.02 9.73 9.41
CA GLN A 419 8.36 9.49 8.84
C GLN A 419 8.62 10.28 7.55
N VAL A 420 7.60 10.40 6.67
CA VAL A 420 7.79 11.04 5.36
C VAL A 420 7.66 12.56 5.49
N LEU A 421 6.63 13.00 6.22
CA LEU A 421 6.25 14.41 6.31
C LEU A 421 6.31 14.96 7.74
N GLY A 422 6.80 14.17 8.70
CA GLY A 422 6.75 14.49 10.12
C GLY A 422 7.34 15.86 10.45
N LEU A 423 8.50 16.19 9.88
CA LEU A 423 9.14 17.50 10.11
C LEU A 423 8.29 18.64 9.55
N LEU A 424 7.85 18.54 8.29
CA LEU A 424 7.00 19.56 7.66
C LEU A 424 5.67 19.70 8.41
N ARG A 425 5.00 18.59 8.71
CA ARG A 425 3.73 18.54 9.43
C ARG A 425 3.85 19.13 10.84
N PHE A 426 4.93 18.85 11.55
CA PHE A 426 5.22 19.46 12.85
C PHE A 426 5.46 20.97 12.72
N ALA A 427 6.31 21.34 11.75
CA ALA A 427 6.72 22.71 11.50
C ALA A 427 5.56 23.59 11.07
N SER A 428 4.84 23.24 10.01
CA SER A 428 3.73 24.02 9.47
C SER A 428 2.46 23.86 10.31
N GLY A 429 2.12 22.64 10.72
CA GLY A 429 0.75 22.34 11.12
C GLY A 429 -0.26 22.69 10.01
N SER A 430 -1.54 22.57 10.34
CA SER A 430 -2.63 23.00 9.45
C SER A 430 -3.89 23.30 10.25
N ILE A 431 -4.81 24.07 9.66
CA ILE A 431 -6.18 24.20 10.13
C ILE A 431 -7.14 24.35 8.95
N MET A 432 -8.31 23.72 9.07
CA MET A 432 -9.32 23.74 8.01
C MET A 432 -10.60 24.41 8.48
N PHE A 433 -11.21 25.15 7.57
CA PHE A 433 -12.51 25.75 7.70
C PHE A 433 -13.38 25.36 6.52
N SER A 434 -14.69 25.31 6.72
CA SER A 434 -15.66 25.09 5.66
C SER A 434 -16.90 25.95 5.83
N THR A 435 -17.54 26.30 4.72
CA THR A 435 -18.76 27.11 4.69
C THR A 435 -19.99 26.20 4.64
N LEU A 436 -20.91 26.39 5.59
CA LEU A 436 -22.20 25.69 5.65
C LEU A 436 -23.18 26.23 4.59
N GLU A 437 -24.31 25.54 4.41
CA GLU A 437 -25.35 25.95 3.45
C GLU A 437 -25.93 27.35 3.71
N ASP A 438 -26.02 27.73 4.99
CA ASP A 438 -26.48 29.06 5.44
C ASP A 438 -25.43 30.17 5.24
N GLY A 439 -24.22 29.82 4.77
CA GLY A 439 -23.11 30.74 4.54
C GLY A 439 -22.19 30.93 5.75
N LYS A 440 -22.47 30.31 6.90
CA LYS A 440 -21.60 30.39 8.08
C LYS A 440 -20.30 29.62 7.86
N ILE A 441 -19.17 30.24 8.16
CA ILE A 441 -17.86 29.56 8.18
C ILE A 441 -17.69 28.87 9.53
N VAL A 442 -17.28 27.59 9.50
CA VAL A 442 -17.01 26.78 10.70
C VAL A 442 -15.67 26.09 10.59
N LYS A 443 -15.05 25.80 11.73
CA LYS A 443 -13.84 24.97 11.78
C LYS A 443 -14.17 23.53 11.37
N GLY A 444 -13.25 22.89 10.65
CA GLY A 444 -13.38 21.53 10.13
C GLY A 444 -14.00 21.47 8.74
N LEU A 445 -14.46 20.29 8.36
CA LEU A 445 -14.96 19.94 7.03
C LEU A 445 -16.48 19.70 7.01
N ALA A 446 -17.21 20.25 7.98
CA ALA A 446 -18.66 20.08 8.10
C ALA A 446 -19.44 20.61 6.88
N GLY A 447 -18.96 21.69 6.24
CA GLY A 447 -19.55 22.25 5.03
C GLY A 447 -19.22 21.48 3.74
N VAL A 448 -18.34 20.48 3.80
CA VAL A 448 -17.99 19.64 2.63
C VAL A 448 -18.93 18.41 2.59
N PRO A 449 -19.58 18.11 1.44
CA PRO A 449 -20.49 16.97 1.33
C PRO A 449 -19.80 15.63 1.61
N SER A 450 -20.45 14.77 2.39
CA SER A 450 -19.97 13.42 2.68
C SER A 450 -20.22 12.44 1.54
N ASP A 451 -21.28 12.64 0.77
CA ASP A 451 -21.65 11.79 -0.36
C ASP A 451 -21.16 12.38 -1.69
N GLY A 452 -20.58 11.54 -2.55
CA GLY A 452 -20.13 11.93 -3.87
C GLY A 452 -21.15 11.74 -5.01
N PRO A 453 -20.82 12.19 -6.23
CA PRO A 453 -19.52 12.73 -6.63
C PRO A 453 -19.29 14.18 -6.16
N VAL A 454 -18.09 14.46 -5.65
CA VAL A 454 -17.65 15.81 -5.26
C VAL A 454 -16.40 16.18 -6.05
N LEU A 455 -16.33 17.40 -6.56
CA LEU A 455 -15.15 17.97 -7.19
C LEU A 455 -14.63 19.14 -6.34
N LEU A 456 -13.53 18.91 -5.63
CA LEU A 456 -12.78 19.94 -4.90
C LEU A 456 -11.91 20.70 -5.91
N VAL A 457 -12.11 22.02 -6.01
CA VAL A 457 -11.40 22.87 -6.97
C VAL A 457 -10.73 24.02 -6.23
N GLY A 458 -9.42 24.19 -6.38
CA GLY A 458 -8.69 25.22 -5.62
C GLY A 458 -7.37 25.65 -6.24
N TYR A 459 -6.62 26.42 -5.46
CA TYR A 459 -5.26 26.90 -5.76
C TYR A 459 -4.21 25.85 -5.38
N HIS A 460 -3.25 25.60 -6.27
CA HIS A 460 -2.15 24.67 -6.04
C HIS A 460 -0.95 25.43 -5.49
N MET A 461 -0.61 25.24 -4.21
CA MET A 461 0.57 25.87 -3.64
C MET A 461 1.85 25.30 -4.28
N LEU A 462 2.94 26.04 -4.13
CA LEU A 462 4.28 25.69 -4.53
C LEU A 462 4.60 24.25 -4.12
N MET A 463 4.98 23.43 -5.11
CA MET A 463 5.31 22.01 -5.00
C MET A 463 4.21 21.12 -4.42
N GLY A 464 2.98 21.61 -4.27
CA GLY A 464 1.88 20.85 -3.66
C GLY A 464 2.02 20.66 -2.15
N LEU A 465 2.62 21.61 -1.43
CA LEU A 465 2.81 21.54 0.02
C LEU A 465 1.50 21.36 0.80
N GLU A 466 0.36 21.72 0.21
CA GLU A 466 -0.97 21.60 0.80
C GLU A 466 -1.55 20.17 0.79
N LEU A 467 -1.03 19.29 -0.08
CA LEU A 467 -1.72 18.04 -0.42
C LEU A 467 -1.81 17.09 0.77
N SER A 468 -0.72 16.95 1.52
CA SER A 468 -0.67 16.00 2.63
C SER A 468 -1.65 16.32 3.77
N PRO A 469 -1.64 17.53 4.37
CA PRO A 469 -2.60 17.84 5.42
C PRO A 469 -4.04 17.79 4.90
N LEU A 470 -4.30 18.16 3.64
CA LEU A 470 -5.60 17.99 2.99
C LEU A 470 -6.06 16.53 3.03
N VAL A 471 -5.25 15.62 2.48
CA VAL A 471 -5.59 14.18 2.42
C VAL A 471 -5.71 13.59 3.83
N GLU A 472 -4.79 13.91 4.74
CA GLU A 472 -4.83 13.46 6.13
C GLU A 472 -6.17 13.84 6.79
N ARG A 473 -6.59 15.10 6.67
CA ARG A 473 -7.79 15.56 7.37
C ARG A 473 -9.07 14.97 6.81
N PHE A 474 -9.17 14.80 5.50
CA PHE A 474 -10.33 14.13 4.89
C PHE A 474 -10.44 12.66 5.34
N LEU A 475 -9.32 11.96 5.44
CA LEU A 475 -9.27 10.59 5.95
C LEU A 475 -9.64 10.51 7.43
N VAL A 476 -9.08 11.38 8.28
CA VAL A 476 -9.29 11.32 9.74
C VAL A 476 -10.65 11.85 10.17
N GLU A 477 -11.12 12.97 9.59
CA GLU A 477 -12.36 13.64 10.02
C GLU A 477 -13.61 13.07 9.32
N LYS A 478 -13.51 12.71 8.04
CA LYS A 478 -14.68 12.25 7.25
C LYS A 478 -14.59 10.81 6.77
N ASN A 479 -13.47 10.11 6.96
CA ASN A 479 -13.21 8.80 6.36
C ASN A 479 -13.38 8.79 4.83
N ILE A 480 -13.00 9.90 4.17
CA ILE A 480 -13.15 10.10 2.72
C ILE A 480 -11.78 10.06 2.05
N MET A 481 -11.65 9.22 1.02
CA MET A 481 -10.45 9.19 0.18
C MET A 481 -10.58 10.19 -0.97
N VAL A 482 -9.86 11.31 -0.85
CA VAL A 482 -9.74 12.30 -1.93
C VAL A 482 -8.79 11.81 -3.03
N ARG A 483 -9.26 11.79 -4.28
CA ARG A 483 -8.48 11.32 -5.44
C ARG A 483 -7.93 12.50 -6.22
N GLY A 484 -6.61 12.73 -6.13
CA GLY A 484 -5.93 13.87 -6.75
C GLY A 484 -5.52 13.63 -8.21
N LEU A 485 -5.92 14.54 -9.11
CA LEU A 485 -5.49 14.52 -10.51
C LEU A 485 -4.14 15.23 -10.65
N ALA A 486 -3.10 14.46 -10.95
CA ALA A 486 -1.71 14.94 -10.96
C ALA A 486 -1.09 14.89 -12.37
N HIS A 487 0.00 15.62 -12.55
CA HIS A 487 0.67 15.71 -13.85
C HIS A 487 1.17 14.32 -14.34
N PRO A 488 0.93 13.91 -15.61
CA PRO A 488 1.22 12.55 -16.08
C PRO A 488 2.69 12.15 -15.97
N THR A 489 3.62 13.11 -16.01
CA THR A 489 5.07 12.86 -15.85
C THR A 489 5.39 12.11 -14.56
N LEU A 490 4.65 12.35 -13.47
CA LEU A 490 4.83 11.66 -12.17
C LEU A 490 4.57 10.14 -12.23
N PHE A 491 3.90 9.69 -13.29
CA PHE A 491 3.56 8.29 -13.54
C PHE A 491 4.33 7.70 -14.73
N SER A 492 5.24 8.49 -15.32
CA SER A 492 6.08 8.04 -16.43
C SER A 492 7.19 7.10 -15.95
N ARG A 493 7.63 6.20 -16.84
CA ARG A 493 8.70 5.24 -16.53
C ARG A 493 10.05 5.92 -16.24
N ALA A 494 10.34 7.02 -16.93
CA ALA A 494 11.56 7.81 -16.71
C ALA A 494 11.59 8.34 -15.28
N PHE A 495 10.46 8.87 -14.81
CA PHE A 495 10.33 9.40 -13.46
C PHE A 495 10.27 8.30 -12.40
N GLU A 496 9.62 7.16 -12.68
CA GLU A 496 9.64 5.99 -11.80
C GLU A 496 11.05 5.41 -11.60
N SER A 497 11.95 5.64 -12.56
CA SER A 497 13.33 5.15 -12.57
C SER A 497 14.36 6.17 -12.08
N SER A 498 13.95 7.41 -11.74
CA SER A 498 14.85 8.52 -11.38
C SER A 498 15.44 8.37 -9.97
N SER A 499 14.68 7.78 -9.05
CA SER A 499 15.13 7.41 -7.72
C SER A 499 14.97 5.91 -7.52
N PRO A 500 16.02 5.19 -7.11
CA PRO A 500 15.87 3.83 -6.64
C PRO A 500 15.22 3.80 -5.24
N GLU A 501 15.27 4.84 -4.42
CA GLU A 501 14.62 4.83 -3.10
C GLU A 501 13.12 5.11 -3.21
N PHE A 502 12.34 4.54 -2.29
CA PHE A 502 10.89 4.79 -2.19
C PHE A 502 10.65 6.24 -1.75
N SER A 503 10.07 7.03 -2.65
CA SER A 503 10.07 8.49 -2.59
C SER A 503 8.68 9.06 -2.31
N PHE A 504 8.61 10.38 -2.12
CA PHE A 504 7.33 11.10 -2.00
C PHE A 504 6.38 10.82 -3.19
N ASN A 505 6.92 10.62 -4.40
CA ASN A 505 6.10 10.32 -5.57
C ASN A 505 5.41 8.95 -5.50
N ASP A 506 6.06 7.97 -4.88
CA ASP A 506 5.44 6.67 -4.64
C ASP A 506 4.31 6.81 -3.61
N TRP A 507 4.48 7.67 -2.60
CA TRP A 507 3.43 8.01 -1.63
C TRP A 507 2.23 8.73 -2.27
N ILE A 508 2.42 9.61 -3.24
CA ILE A 508 1.32 10.23 -3.99
C ILE A 508 0.38 9.14 -4.56
N LYS A 509 0.93 8.06 -5.11
CA LYS A 509 0.17 6.94 -5.67
C LYS A 509 -0.52 6.10 -4.58
N VAL A 510 0.17 5.84 -3.46
CA VAL A 510 -0.39 5.14 -2.29
C VAL A 510 -1.63 5.88 -1.75
N PHE A 511 -1.61 7.21 -1.76
CA PHE A 511 -2.70 8.08 -1.35
C PHE A 511 -3.64 8.50 -2.49
N GLY A 512 -3.67 7.74 -3.60
CA GLY A 512 -4.73 7.86 -4.60
C GLY A 512 -4.56 8.94 -5.65
N GLY A 513 -3.37 9.55 -5.74
CA GLY A 513 -2.98 10.36 -6.88
C GLY A 513 -2.93 9.55 -8.17
N LEU A 514 -3.39 10.14 -9.27
CA LEU A 514 -3.48 9.50 -10.58
C LEU A 514 -3.28 10.51 -11.72
N PRO A 515 -2.87 10.08 -12.93
CA PRO A 515 -2.61 11.02 -14.01
C PRO A 515 -3.89 11.73 -14.45
N VAL A 516 -3.82 13.04 -14.65
CA VAL A 516 -4.93 13.84 -15.16
C VAL A 516 -5.25 13.45 -16.61
N THR A 517 -6.43 12.90 -16.82
CA THR A 517 -7.01 12.62 -18.14
C THR A 517 -8.52 12.75 -18.09
N ALA A 518 -9.16 13.04 -19.23
CA ALA A 518 -10.62 13.08 -19.31
C ALA A 518 -11.26 11.73 -18.91
N SER A 519 -10.63 10.61 -19.28
CA SER A 519 -11.09 9.26 -18.93
C SER A 519 -11.02 9.02 -17.41
N ASN A 520 -9.94 9.42 -16.75
CA ASN A 520 -9.80 9.22 -15.30
C ASN A 520 -10.77 10.08 -14.51
N LEU A 521 -10.94 11.36 -14.88
CA LEU A 521 -11.93 12.24 -14.27
C LEU A 521 -13.35 11.68 -14.47
N PHE A 522 -13.67 11.22 -15.68
CA PHE A 522 -14.96 10.58 -15.97
C PHE A 522 -15.20 9.37 -15.06
N LYS A 523 -14.22 8.45 -14.96
CA LYS A 523 -14.33 7.24 -14.15
C LYS A 523 -14.55 7.58 -12.67
N LEU A 524 -13.74 8.48 -12.10
CA LEU A 524 -13.87 8.90 -10.70
C LEU A 524 -15.24 9.49 -10.37
N LEU A 525 -15.75 10.38 -11.24
CA LEU A 525 -17.08 10.97 -11.02
C LEU A 525 -18.19 9.94 -11.20
N SER A 526 -18.05 9.00 -12.15
CA SER A 526 -18.99 7.90 -12.34
C SER A 526 -19.06 6.94 -11.14
N THR A 527 -17.94 6.75 -10.44
CA THR A 527 -17.85 5.96 -9.21
C THR A 527 -18.15 6.78 -7.95
N LYS A 528 -18.74 7.98 -8.10
CA LYS A 528 -19.13 8.88 -6.99
C LYS A 528 -17.97 9.24 -6.05
N SER A 529 -16.74 9.36 -6.57
CA SER A 529 -15.58 9.70 -5.76
C SER A 529 -15.50 11.20 -5.41
N HIS A 530 -14.75 11.52 -4.36
CA HIS A 530 -14.28 12.88 -4.09
C HIS A 530 -12.98 13.12 -4.86
N VAL A 531 -13.01 14.06 -5.79
CA VAL A 531 -11.91 14.34 -6.73
C VAL A 531 -11.29 15.68 -6.39
N LEU A 532 -9.96 15.74 -6.35
CA LEU A 532 -9.21 16.99 -6.19
C LEU A 532 -8.62 17.40 -7.54
N LEU A 533 -8.94 18.63 -7.94
CA LEU A 533 -8.53 19.23 -9.20
C LEU A 533 -7.97 20.63 -8.97
N TYR A 534 -6.75 20.85 -9.49
CA TYR A 534 -6.16 22.18 -9.62
C TYR A 534 -6.16 22.60 -11.09
N PRO A 535 -7.05 23.52 -11.51
CA PRO A 535 -7.17 23.84 -12.92
C PRO A 535 -5.89 24.41 -13.54
N GLY A 536 -5.08 25.19 -12.81
CA GLY A 536 -3.79 25.69 -13.31
C GLY A 536 -2.65 24.67 -13.22
N GLY A 537 -2.81 23.58 -12.46
CA GLY A 537 -1.93 22.41 -12.50
C GLY A 537 -0.46 22.75 -12.20
N ALA A 538 0.47 22.23 -13.01
CA ALA A 538 1.90 22.40 -12.79
C ALA A 538 2.36 23.88 -12.86
N ARG A 539 1.68 24.73 -13.63
CA ARG A 539 2.00 26.16 -13.72
C ARG A 539 1.77 26.91 -12.41
N GLU A 540 0.72 26.52 -11.67
CA GLU A 540 0.44 27.03 -10.32
C GLU A 540 1.39 26.40 -9.30
N ALA A 541 1.57 25.07 -9.36
CA ALA A 541 2.44 24.33 -8.47
C ALA A 541 3.92 24.76 -8.55
N LEU A 542 4.33 25.35 -9.67
CA LEU A 542 5.69 25.82 -9.93
C LEU A 542 5.65 27.29 -10.37
N HIS A 543 4.85 28.09 -9.67
CA HIS A 543 4.76 29.52 -9.93
C HIS A 543 6.12 30.24 -9.80
N TYR A 544 6.22 31.45 -10.32
CA TYR A 544 7.42 32.28 -10.24
C TYR A 544 7.36 33.26 -9.08
N LYS A 545 8.47 33.96 -8.82
CA LYS A 545 8.54 34.91 -7.70
C LYS A 545 7.49 36.01 -7.82
N GLY A 546 6.75 36.27 -6.74
CA GLY A 546 5.69 37.28 -6.72
C GLY A 546 4.38 36.80 -7.37
N GLU A 547 4.26 35.51 -7.68
CA GLU A 547 3.05 34.89 -8.22
C GLU A 547 2.30 34.03 -7.20
N GLU A 548 2.70 34.10 -5.93
CA GLU A 548 2.01 33.43 -4.84
C GLU A 548 0.54 33.88 -4.81
N TYR A 549 -0.37 32.92 -4.61
CA TYR A 549 -1.82 33.15 -4.56
C TYR A 549 -2.47 33.64 -5.86
N LYS A 550 -1.82 33.50 -7.01
CA LYS A 550 -2.41 33.78 -8.34
C LYS A 550 -2.93 32.52 -9.00
N LEU A 551 -4.09 32.63 -9.66
CA LEU A 551 -4.72 31.53 -10.39
C LEU A 551 -4.39 31.56 -11.88
N PHE A 552 -3.63 30.55 -12.35
CA PHE A 552 -3.22 30.37 -13.75
C PHE A 552 -4.12 29.37 -14.47
N TRP A 553 -5.42 29.64 -14.45
CA TRP A 553 -6.44 28.74 -14.97
C TRP A 553 -6.60 28.85 -16.50
N PRO A 554 -6.87 27.75 -17.21
CA PRO A 554 -7.12 27.77 -18.65
C PRO A 554 -8.41 28.52 -19.02
N ASP A 555 -8.60 28.89 -20.28
CA ASP A 555 -9.84 29.59 -20.68
C ASP A 555 -11.05 28.66 -20.81
N GLN A 556 -10.82 27.34 -20.92
CA GLN A 556 -11.87 26.37 -21.24
C GLN A 556 -12.55 25.81 -19.97
N PRO A 557 -13.90 25.84 -19.89
CA PRO A 557 -14.65 25.39 -18.71
C PRO A 557 -14.93 23.87 -18.71
N GLU A 558 -13.97 23.05 -19.17
CA GLU A 558 -14.20 21.62 -19.44
C GLU A 558 -14.56 20.82 -18.18
N PHE A 559 -13.89 21.11 -17.06
CA PHE A 559 -14.18 20.40 -15.80
C PHE A 559 -15.58 20.73 -15.28
N VAL A 560 -16.10 21.94 -15.53
CA VAL A 560 -17.45 22.35 -15.12
C VAL A 560 -18.49 21.54 -15.89
N ARG A 561 -18.29 21.37 -17.19
CA ARG A 561 -19.14 20.51 -18.03
C ARG A 561 -19.08 19.06 -17.58
N MET A 562 -17.89 18.56 -17.24
CA MET A 562 -17.72 17.19 -16.73
C MET A 562 -18.43 17.00 -15.38
N ALA A 563 -18.30 17.94 -14.45
CA ALA A 563 -19.00 17.92 -13.16
C ALA A 563 -20.53 17.89 -13.37
N ALA A 564 -21.06 18.78 -14.20
CA ALA A 564 -22.49 18.84 -14.51
C ALA A 564 -23.02 17.55 -15.15
N ARG A 565 -22.23 16.88 -16.00
CA ARG A 565 -22.61 15.60 -16.63
C ARG A 565 -22.92 14.52 -15.60
N PHE A 566 -22.23 14.52 -14.47
CA PHE A 566 -22.41 13.55 -13.38
C PHE A 566 -23.24 14.09 -12.22
N GLY A 567 -23.71 15.35 -12.31
CA GLY A 567 -24.36 16.04 -11.20
C GLY A 567 -23.45 16.17 -9.98
N ALA A 568 -22.14 16.30 -10.18
CA ALA A 568 -21.17 16.41 -9.11
C ALA A 568 -21.28 17.76 -8.39
N THR A 569 -21.14 17.75 -7.07
CA THR A 569 -21.09 18.98 -6.27
C THR A 569 -19.69 19.56 -6.36
N ILE A 570 -19.56 20.81 -6.80
CA ILE A 570 -18.29 21.51 -6.87
C ILE A 570 -18.07 22.25 -5.56
N VAL A 571 -16.91 22.06 -4.93
CA VAL A 571 -16.53 22.80 -3.71
C VAL A 571 -15.28 23.63 -4.04
N PRO A 572 -15.43 24.95 -4.27
CA PRO A 572 -14.28 25.83 -4.43
C PRO A 572 -13.56 25.96 -3.09
N PHE A 573 -12.23 25.89 -3.06
CA PHE A 573 -11.47 26.10 -1.83
C PHE A 573 -10.21 26.93 -2.06
N GLY A 574 -9.87 27.72 -1.04
CA GLY A 574 -8.60 28.46 -0.97
C GLY A 574 -7.66 27.81 0.04
N VAL A 575 -6.36 27.94 -0.20
CA VAL A 575 -5.31 27.54 0.73
C VAL A 575 -4.19 28.58 0.75
N VAL A 576 -3.65 28.88 1.93
CA VAL A 576 -2.54 29.83 2.10
C VAL A 576 -1.54 29.35 3.15
N GLY A 577 -0.33 29.92 3.12
CA GLY A 577 0.73 29.71 4.11
C GLY A 577 2.06 29.21 3.54
N GLU A 578 2.18 28.98 2.23
CA GLU A 578 3.44 28.57 1.58
C GLU A 578 4.57 29.59 1.81
N ASP A 579 4.25 30.88 1.73
CA ASP A 579 5.15 32.01 1.95
C ASP A 579 5.59 32.15 3.40
N ASP A 580 4.90 31.49 4.34
CA ASP A 580 5.30 31.40 5.74
C ASP A 580 6.26 30.23 6.01
N ILE A 581 6.41 29.30 5.07
CA ILE A 581 7.31 28.15 5.23
C ILE A 581 8.67 28.45 4.62
N ALA A 582 8.69 29.02 3.42
CA ALA A 582 9.92 29.33 2.72
C ALA A 582 9.79 30.58 1.84
N GLU A 583 10.91 31.23 1.60
CA GLU A 583 11.07 32.27 0.59
C GLU A 583 11.63 31.66 -0.70
N MET A 584 10.99 31.92 -1.83
CA MET A 584 11.53 31.54 -3.14
C MET A 584 12.56 32.56 -3.60
N VAL A 585 13.83 32.12 -3.64
CA VAL A 585 14.97 32.96 -4.06
C VAL A 585 15.32 32.76 -5.53
N LEU A 586 15.16 31.54 -6.04
CA LEU A 586 15.42 31.19 -7.43
C LEU A 586 14.19 30.53 -8.03
N ASP A 587 13.60 31.17 -9.04
CA ASP A 587 12.58 30.56 -9.89
C ASP A 587 13.18 30.04 -11.21
N TYR A 588 12.35 29.55 -12.11
CA TYR A 588 12.77 29.07 -13.43
C TYR A 588 13.64 30.08 -14.20
N ASN A 589 13.24 31.36 -14.19
CA ASN A 589 13.91 32.41 -14.96
C ASN A 589 15.31 32.69 -14.43
N ASP A 590 15.57 32.43 -13.15
CA ASP A 590 16.91 32.52 -12.58
C ASP A 590 17.72 31.26 -12.82
N LEU A 591 17.12 30.08 -12.64
CA LEU A 591 17.79 28.80 -12.81
C LEU A 591 18.28 28.58 -14.25
N ILE A 592 17.50 29.02 -15.24
CA ILE A 592 17.90 28.89 -16.65
C ILE A 592 19.07 29.81 -17.05
N LYS A 593 19.42 30.80 -16.21
CA LYS A 593 20.63 31.63 -16.43
C LYS A 593 21.91 30.89 -16.02
N ILE A 594 21.80 29.78 -15.28
CA ILE A 594 22.94 28.99 -14.81
C ILE A 594 23.16 27.84 -15.83
N PRO A 595 24.26 27.83 -16.61
CA PRO A 595 24.41 26.94 -17.78
C PRO A 595 24.19 25.45 -17.48
N VAL A 596 24.81 24.93 -16.41
CA VAL A 596 24.69 23.52 -16.01
C VAL A 596 23.26 23.16 -15.60
N ILE A 597 22.59 24.06 -14.87
CA ILE A 597 21.21 23.85 -14.42
C ILE A 597 20.25 23.97 -15.61
N LYS A 598 20.49 24.89 -16.53
CA LYS A 598 19.74 25.04 -17.78
C LYS A 598 19.74 23.74 -18.58
N ASP A 599 20.90 23.13 -18.79
CA ASP A 599 21.01 21.88 -19.54
C ASP A 599 20.24 20.76 -18.81
N TYR A 600 20.39 20.65 -17.49
CA TYR A 600 19.64 19.68 -16.68
C TYR A 600 18.11 19.87 -16.78
N ILE A 601 17.62 21.10 -16.65
CA ILE A 601 16.19 21.43 -16.77
C ILE A 601 15.68 21.10 -18.18
N ARG A 602 16.43 21.48 -19.22
CA ARG A 602 16.06 21.17 -20.61
C ARG A 602 15.95 19.67 -20.84
N ASP A 603 16.92 18.90 -20.35
CA ASP A 603 16.94 17.45 -20.52
C ASP A 603 15.79 16.80 -19.75
N ALA A 604 15.52 17.24 -18.51
CA ALA A 604 14.39 16.77 -17.71
C ALA A 604 13.03 17.05 -18.37
N ASN A 605 12.89 18.17 -19.08
CA ASN A 605 11.66 18.56 -19.76
C ASN A 605 11.55 18.03 -21.22
N SER A 606 12.65 17.58 -21.83
CA SER A 606 12.70 17.16 -23.24
C SER A 606 11.76 15.98 -23.58
N ASN A 607 11.55 15.07 -22.62
CA ASN A 607 10.68 13.89 -22.76
C ASN A 607 9.35 14.04 -21.99
N MET A 608 8.99 15.27 -21.62
CA MET A 608 7.83 15.52 -20.79
C MET A 608 6.52 15.38 -21.57
N ILE A 609 5.54 14.72 -20.96
CA ILE A 609 4.16 14.72 -21.47
C ILE A 609 3.57 16.09 -21.19
N ARG A 610 3.34 16.88 -22.25
CA ARG A 610 2.69 18.19 -22.13
C ARG A 610 1.18 18.04 -22.03
N VAL A 611 0.60 18.53 -20.93
CA VAL A 611 -0.84 18.57 -20.76
C VAL A 611 -1.32 19.88 -21.36
N ARG A 612 -2.15 19.85 -22.41
CA ARG A 612 -2.66 21.05 -23.12
C ARG A 612 -1.60 21.74 -24.01
N ASP A 613 -0.88 20.96 -24.83
CA ASP A 613 0.15 21.45 -25.77
C ASP A 613 -0.37 22.53 -26.75
N GLU A 614 -1.69 22.62 -26.97
CA GLU A 614 -2.34 23.63 -27.82
C GLU A 614 -2.62 24.97 -27.11
N THR A 615 -2.37 25.10 -25.80
CA THR A 615 -2.61 26.36 -25.06
C THR A 615 -1.42 27.31 -25.15
N SER A 616 -1.62 28.46 -25.79
CA SER A 616 -0.63 29.55 -25.86
C SER A 616 -0.69 30.46 -24.64
N GLY A 617 0.45 31.06 -24.24
CA GLY A 617 0.51 32.06 -23.17
C GLY A 617 0.95 31.49 -21.81
N GLU A 618 0.69 32.24 -20.72
CA GLU A 618 1.19 31.93 -19.37
C GLU A 618 0.71 30.56 -18.84
N VAL A 619 -0.48 30.11 -19.24
CA VAL A 619 -1.07 28.81 -18.85
C VAL A 619 -0.39 27.62 -19.53
N GLY A 620 0.23 27.85 -20.70
CA GLY A 620 0.98 26.83 -21.45
C GLY A 620 2.38 26.56 -20.90
N SER A 621 2.89 27.43 -20.00
CA SER A 621 4.22 27.28 -19.40
C SER A 621 4.21 26.22 -18.29
N GLN A 622 4.51 24.97 -18.63
CA GLN A 622 4.50 23.84 -17.70
C GLN A 622 5.88 23.27 -17.40
N GLU A 623 6.92 24.11 -17.53
CA GLU A 623 8.30 23.70 -17.31
C GLU A 623 8.49 23.18 -15.89
N LEU A 624 8.93 21.94 -15.75
CA LEU A 624 9.25 21.33 -14.46
C LEU A 624 10.64 21.75 -14.02
N PHE A 625 10.72 22.41 -12.88
CA PHE A 625 11.97 22.79 -12.23
C PHE A 625 11.86 22.61 -10.72
N ILE A 626 13.00 22.58 -10.05
CA ILE A 626 13.06 22.58 -8.58
C ILE A 626 13.40 24.01 -8.15
N PRO A 627 12.48 24.73 -7.47
CA PRO A 627 12.73 26.11 -7.04
C PRO A 627 13.83 26.15 -5.96
N GLY A 628 14.61 27.23 -5.95
CA GLY A 628 15.52 27.53 -4.86
C GLY A 628 14.78 28.19 -3.71
N LEU A 629 14.75 27.53 -2.55
CA LEU A 629 13.98 27.95 -1.37
C LEU A 629 14.88 28.22 -0.16
N LEU A 630 14.64 29.32 0.55
CA LEU A 630 15.19 29.61 1.87
C LEU A 630 14.13 29.38 2.94
N PRO A 631 14.36 28.52 3.95
CA PRO A 631 13.38 28.28 5.00
C PRO A 631 13.18 29.51 5.89
N LYS A 632 11.94 29.77 6.31
CA LYS A 632 11.58 30.78 7.32
C LYS A 632 11.27 30.11 8.66
N ILE A 633 11.04 30.91 9.71
CA ILE A 633 10.38 30.40 10.93
C ILE A 633 8.98 29.94 10.50
N PRO A 634 8.69 28.63 10.54
CA PRO A 634 7.51 28.09 9.86
C PRO A 634 6.21 28.65 10.42
N GLY A 635 5.41 29.23 9.53
CA GLY A 635 4.03 29.61 9.82
C GLY A 635 3.09 28.42 9.79
N ARG A 636 1.84 28.62 9.34
CA ARG A 636 0.79 27.60 9.30
C ARG A 636 0.08 27.54 7.96
N PHE A 637 -0.41 26.36 7.59
CA PHE A 637 -1.32 26.23 6.46
C PHE A 637 -2.78 26.41 6.88
N TYR A 638 -3.51 27.21 6.12
CA TYR A 638 -4.94 27.48 6.34
C TYR A 638 -5.75 27.10 5.11
N TYR A 639 -6.86 26.41 5.31
CA TYR A 639 -7.76 25.96 4.26
C TYR A 639 -9.15 26.55 4.50
N LEU A 640 -9.81 27.00 3.44
CA LEU A 640 -11.22 27.38 3.48
C LEU A 640 -11.94 26.74 2.30
N PHE A 641 -12.77 25.75 2.60
CA PHE A 641 -13.71 25.15 1.66
C PHE A 641 -14.96 26.02 1.60
N GLY A 642 -15.16 26.69 0.47
CA GLY A 642 -16.31 27.56 0.26
C GLY A 642 -17.64 26.79 0.14
N LYS A 643 -18.72 27.54 -0.06
CA LYS A 643 -20.06 26.96 -0.16
C LYS A 643 -20.15 25.97 -1.33
N PRO A 644 -20.67 24.74 -1.10
CA PRO A 644 -20.87 23.77 -2.18
C PRO A 644 -21.80 24.29 -3.28
N ILE A 645 -21.45 24.04 -4.54
CA ILE A 645 -22.21 24.43 -5.73
C ILE A 645 -22.77 23.17 -6.40
N GLU A 646 -24.08 23.01 -6.34
CA GLU A 646 -24.76 21.89 -6.98
C GLU A 646 -24.85 22.06 -8.51
N THR A 647 -24.46 21.02 -9.24
CA THR A 647 -24.62 20.95 -10.70
C THR A 647 -25.71 19.96 -11.13
N LYS A 648 -26.23 19.16 -10.19
CA LYS A 648 -27.28 18.18 -10.45
C LYS A 648 -28.54 18.87 -10.97
N GLY A 649 -29.08 18.35 -12.08
CA GLY A 649 -30.27 18.92 -12.73
C GLY A 649 -30.02 20.14 -13.62
N ARG A 650 -28.80 20.70 -13.64
CA ARG A 650 -28.44 21.90 -14.42
C ARG A 650 -27.99 21.56 -15.84
N ASN A 651 -28.89 20.95 -16.62
CA ASN A 651 -28.61 20.47 -17.98
C ASN A 651 -28.20 21.58 -18.96
N GLU A 652 -28.57 22.83 -18.67
CA GLU A 652 -28.17 24.02 -19.43
C GLU A 652 -26.65 24.20 -19.49
N ILE A 653 -25.90 23.80 -18.46
CA ILE A 653 -24.42 23.86 -18.44
C ILE A 653 -23.81 23.02 -19.56
N LEU A 654 -24.44 21.89 -19.90
CA LEU A 654 -23.96 20.99 -20.95
C LEU A 654 -24.23 21.52 -22.36
N LYS A 655 -25.36 22.24 -22.51
CA LYS A 655 -25.87 22.73 -23.79
C LYS A 655 -25.31 24.10 -24.16
N ASP A 656 -25.16 25.01 -23.20
CA ASP A 656 -24.73 26.37 -23.43
C ASP A 656 -23.31 26.62 -22.88
N LYS A 657 -22.37 26.92 -23.79
CA LYS A 657 -20.99 27.27 -23.43
C LYS A 657 -20.91 28.53 -22.57
N LYS A 658 -21.82 29.50 -22.74
CA LYS A 658 -21.84 30.74 -21.95
C LYS A 658 -22.19 30.45 -20.50
N VAL A 659 -23.19 29.60 -20.25
CA VAL A 659 -23.57 29.21 -18.88
C VAL A 659 -22.45 28.42 -18.19
N ALA A 660 -21.80 27.50 -18.90
CA ALA A 660 -20.62 26.81 -18.38
C ALA A 660 -19.48 27.79 -18.02
N ASN A 661 -19.24 28.79 -18.87
CA ASN A 661 -18.21 29.79 -18.63
C ASN A 661 -18.56 30.74 -17.47
N GLN A 662 -19.84 31.10 -17.29
CA GLN A 662 -20.27 31.89 -16.13
C GLN A 662 -20.02 31.15 -14.82
N LEU A 663 -20.40 29.87 -14.75
CA LEU A 663 -20.13 29.04 -13.57
C LEU A 663 -18.62 28.86 -13.35
N TYR A 664 -17.84 28.68 -14.42
CA TYR A 664 -16.38 28.63 -14.34
C TYR A 664 -15.77 29.86 -13.68
N LEU A 665 -16.15 31.06 -14.15
CA LEU A 665 -15.69 32.33 -13.58
C LEU A 665 -16.18 32.53 -12.15
N GLN A 666 -17.40 32.10 -11.83
CA GLN A 666 -17.92 32.09 -10.46
C GLN A 666 -17.02 31.24 -9.54
N ILE A 667 -16.70 30.01 -9.94
CA ILE A 667 -15.84 29.10 -9.15
C ILE A 667 -14.44 29.73 -8.97
N LYS A 668 -13.85 30.29 -10.03
CA LYS A 668 -12.55 30.97 -9.96
C LYS A 668 -12.59 32.12 -8.93
N SER A 669 -13.63 32.95 -8.99
CA SER A 669 -13.82 34.07 -8.05
C SER A 669 -14.06 33.62 -6.61
N GLU A 670 -14.76 32.49 -6.38
CA GLU A 670 -14.88 31.92 -5.03
C GLU A 670 -13.53 31.45 -4.47
N VAL A 671 -12.68 30.82 -5.29
CA VAL A 671 -11.32 30.43 -4.87
C VAL A 671 -10.49 31.65 -4.49
N GLU A 672 -10.50 32.70 -5.31
CA GLU A 672 -9.81 33.97 -5.02
C GLU A 672 -10.32 34.62 -3.73
N ARG A 673 -11.64 34.65 -3.51
CA ARG A 673 -12.24 35.18 -2.28
C ARG A 673 -11.84 34.39 -1.05
N ASN A 674 -11.83 33.06 -1.14
CA ASN A 674 -11.41 32.19 -0.04
C ASN A 674 -9.94 32.45 0.32
N MET A 675 -9.05 32.56 -0.67
CA MET A 675 -7.65 32.90 -0.43
C MET A 675 -7.49 34.29 0.20
N ALA A 676 -8.15 35.31 -0.36
CA ALA A 676 -8.08 36.68 0.16
C ALA A 676 -8.57 36.78 1.61
N PHE A 677 -9.64 36.06 1.96
CA PHE A 677 -10.11 35.94 3.33
C PHE A 677 -9.04 35.34 4.24
N LEU A 678 -8.43 34.23 3.83
CA LEU A 678 -7.40 33.54 4.63
C LEU A 678 -6.12 34.36 4.79
N VAL A 679 -5.65 35.04 3.73
CA VAL A 679 -4.47 35.94 3.78
C VAL A 679 -4.70 37.03 4.83
N LYS A 680 -5.91 37.58 4.93
CA LYS A 680 -6.25 38.57 5.95
C LYS A 680 -6.33 37.95 7.34
N LYS A 681 -7.07 36.84 7.47
CA LYS A 681 -7.41 36.24 8.77
C LYS A 681 -6.23 35.56 9.45
N ARG A 682 -5.26 35.02 8.71
CA ARG A 682 -4.07 34.40 9.31
C ARG A 682 -3.22 35.38 10.13
N GLU A 683 -3.31 36.68 9.85
CA GLU A 683 -2.62 37.72 10.64
C GLU A 683 -3.21 37.84 12.07
N GLU A 684 -4.44 37.35 12.28
CA GLU A 684 -5.11 37.29 13.58
C GLU A 684 -4.80 35.98 14.34
N ASP A 685 -4.05 35.01 13.77
CA ASP A 685 -3.72 33.74 14.45
C ASP A 685 -2.55 33.92 15.44
N PRO A 686 -2.78 33.87 16.77
CA PRO A 686 -1.71 33.96 17.76
C PRO A 686 -0.79 32.73 17.76
N TYR A 687 -1.17 31.67 17.07
CA TYR A 687 -0.40 30.43 16.89
C TYR A 687 0.07 30.25 15.45
N ARG A 688 0.21 31.34 14.68
CA ARG A 688 0.77 31.30 13.33
C ARG A 688 2.21 30.79 13.34
N SER A 689 3.03 31.13 14.34
CA SER A 689 4.41 30.65 14.45
C SER A 689 4.48 29.26 15.07
N VAL A 690 5.44 28.45 14.60
CA VAL A 690 5.75 27.14 15.21
C VAL A 690 6.16 27.26 16.68
N VAL A 691 6.77 28.37 17.08
CA VAL A 691 7.21 28.60 18.47
C VAL A 691 5.99 28.65 19.39
N ASP A 692 5.00 29.48 19.05
CA ASP A 692 3.78 29.65 19.82
C ASP A 692 2.95 28.36 19.86
N ARG A 693 2.87 27.62 18.74
CA ARG A 693 2.23 26.30 18.71
C ARG A 693 2.91 25.30 19.63
N THR A 694 4.24 25.30 19.65
CA THR A 694 5.02 24.36 20.46
C THR A 694 4.86 24.68 21.95
N LEU A 695 4.91 25.96 22.32
CA LEU A 695 4.65 26.42 23.68
C LEU A 695 3.23 26.07 24.13
N TYR A 696 2.23 26.30 23.28
CA TYR A 696 0.85 25.92 23.58
C TYR A 696 0.72 24.42 23.86
N LYS A 697 1.31 23.56 23.01
CA LYS A 697 1.28 22.10 23.21
C LYS A 697 1.98 21.66 24.50
N ALA A 698 3.06 22.34 24.88
CA ALA A 698 3.79 22.03 26.11
C ALA A 698 2.97 22.38 27.36
N ILE A 699 2.21 23.48 27.32
CA ILE A 699 1.36 23.93 28.44
C ILE A 699 0.06 23.12 28.51
N TYR A 700 -0.58 22.89 27.37
CA TYR A 700 -1.89 22.26 27.26
C TYR A 700 -1.77 20.84 26.69
N ALA A 701 -0.97 19.99 27.34
CA ALA A 701 -0.59 18.65 26.88
C ALA A 701 -1.75 17.71 26.49
N THR A 702 -3.00 18.04 26.86
CA THR A 702 -4.22 17.29 26.53
C THR A 702 -4.96 17.78 25.28
N SER A 703 -4.61 18.93 24.70
CA SER A 703 -5.25 19.44 23.49
C SER A 703 -4.55 18.93 22.22
N ASN A 704 -5.21 18.04 21.48
CA ASN A 704 -4.70 17.49 20.22
C ASN A 704 -4.68 18.51 19.07
N GLU A 705 -5.39 19.64 19.19
CA GLU A 705 -5.45 20.67 18.15
C GLU A 705 -5.16 22.06 18.72
N VAL A 706 -4.10 22.68 18.23
CA VAL A 706 -3.82 24.09 18.54
C VAL A 706 -4.89 24.96 17.87
N PRO A 707 -5.56 25.87 18.59
CA PRO A 707 -6.55 26.77 17.99
C PRO A 707 -5.92 27.72 16.96
N ALA A 708 -6.75 28.49 16.27
CA ALA A 708 -6.34 29.58 15.38
C ALA A 708 -7.28 30.78 15.60
N PHE A 709 -7.39 31.67 14.62
CA PHE A 709 -8.41 32.73 14.61
C PHE A 709 -9.84 32.16 14.59
N GLU A 710 -10.80 32.96 15.08
CA GLU A 710 -12.22 32.70 14.92
C GLU A 710 -12.69 33.16 13.52
N PRO A 711 -13.40 32.29 12.77
CA PRO A 711 -13.78 32.53 11.39
C PRO A 711 -14.81 33.64 11.20
#